data_AF-A0A1G0WR36-F1
#
_entry.id   AF-A0A1G0WR36-F1
#
_cell.length_a   1.000
_cell.length_b   1.000
_cell.length_c   1.000
_cell.angle_alpha   90.00
_cell.angle_beta   90.00
_cell.angle_gamma   90.00
#
_symmetry.space_group_name_H-M   'P 1'
#
loop_
_entity.id
_entity.type
_entity.pdbx_description
1 polymer ?
#
loop_
_entity_poly.entity_id
_entity_poly.type
_entity_poly.pdbx_seq_one_letter_code
_entity_poly.pdbx_strand_id
1 'polypeptide(L)'
;MKIKNILLIVAISLILATCKENPTEPGSSSDFIVSPKILSLTNKVPGYIWLSLNEPKPFNWIITKHPDWLDVSEEAGSSSGQPEKIIFSGNLDPVKSQTLEGVVEITVPGHGVYNLTVILALNDNPHCSVSPSELSLSSYDNSEVFQIKNDGGGLLEWRIESNHPGLSYSLDSGSLKYNQSASVSVYLNKLKFKPGSYVENARIISNSDTLEITLRISISVIEDFRFPRDIQITNFTNDTTLYFSNYGNNDVKWEITDIPNYVTINPGNGVIPGGDSVKIELSVLRNQLETGTYTSQMNISYNNDNSNISLSVSHFKEEKTFLNYDIVDAQFLRSSDLIVFAVKNTNRILLVDLNGNVVNTINLTYIPLCLSNISNNRIVVAHSGKISVINLSTLSVENIFSISCDPVSIILAPNNWVYASPQEDQWESIRCVDLSTGKENPNSNWDLYAGSKFILHTSGNYIYSITMGLSPQDMEKFDISEGPVKSMYDSPYHGDFAMGSYFWMSEDGIRIFTSSGNVFKSDEVKSDDMIYNGNMGFSSLHSLNQNSDKNIIGIAYNTVKNYDPDKTYMSIIDNNTYNEIKIFKVPSYYLYDPNNSKKYIIKESFCRYLFISSDGNKVFLVLNPFSDEYYGSVPKTNWAYVIMNIN
;
A
#
# COMPACT_ATOMS: atom_id res chain seq x y z
N MET A 1 18.74 -20.46 -12.85
CA MET A 1 19.97 -19.76 -12.46
C MET A 1 19.57 -18.69 -11.46
N LYS A 2 20.04 -18.80 -10.21
CA LYS A 2 19.61 -17.98 -9.06
C LYS A 2 20.45 -16.71 -8.99
N ILE A 3 19.83 -15.52 -8.96
CA ILE A 3 20.50 -14.29 -8.51
C ILE A 3 19.62 -13.63 -7.44
N LYS A 4 20.30 -13.28 -6.35
CA LYS A 4 19.79 -12.89 -5.03
C LYS A 4 19.40 -11.41 -5.00
N ASN A 5 18.29 -11.10 -4.33
CA ASN A 5 17.98 -9.76 -3.84
C ASN A 5 18.99 -9.35 -2.77
N ILE A 6 19.60 -8.18 -2.93
CA ILE A 6 20.35 -7.46 -1.90
C ILE A 6 19.34 -6.53 -1.22
N LEU A 7 18.94 -6.88 0.01
CA LEU A 7 18.22 -6.01 0.93
C LEU A 7 19.25 -5.56 1.99
N LEU A 8 19.58 -4.27 2.01
CA LEU A 8 20.39 -3.65 3.05
C LEU A 8 19.49 -3.43 4.27
N ILE A 9 19.50 -4.37 5.21
CA ILE A 9 18.81 -4.26 6.48
C ILE A 9 19.69 -3.44 7.42
N VAL A 10 19.15 -2.31 7.88
CA VAL A 10 19.66 -1.52 9.00
C VAL A 10 19.52 -2.37 10.27
N ALA A 11 20.64 -2.87 10.77
CA ALA A 11 20.71 -3.50 12.08
C ALA A 11 20.84 -2.41 13.14
N ILE A 12 19.73 -2.12 13.81
CA ILE A 12 19.72 -1.43 15.11
C ILE A 12 20.17 -2.47 16.13
N SER A 13 21.41 -2.37 16.58
CA SER A 13 21.93 -3.14 17.71
C SER A 13 21.49 -2.46 19.00
N LEU A 14 20.37 -2.90 19.56
CA LEU A 14 20.09 -2.78 21.00
C LEU A 14 21.19 -3.57 21.74
N ILE A 15 22.07 -2.88 22.47
CA ILE A 15 22.89 -3.53 23.48
C ILE A 15 22.07 -3.52 24.77
N LEU A 16 21.29 -4.59 24.93
CA LEU A 16 20.78 -5.03 26.21
C LEU A 16 21.99 -5.42 27.07
N ALA A 17 22.14 -4.77 28.22
CA ALA A 17 23.05 -5.17 29.27
C ALA A 17 22.59 -6.53 29.84
N THR A 18 23.07 -7.62 29.25
CA THR A 18 23.01 -8.95 29.84
C THR A 18 24.35 -9.22 30.51
N CYS A 19 24.36 -9.18 31.85
CA CYS A 19 25.40 -9.80 32.66
C CYS A 19 25.60 -11.24 32.19
N LYS A 20 26.77 -11.52 31.63
CA LYS A 20 27.28 -12.88 31.47
C LYS A 20 28.56 -12.97 32.29
N GLU A 21 28.45 -13.75 33.36
CA GLU A 21 29.55 -14.23 34.17
C GLU A 21 30.61 -14.87 33.27
N ASN A 22 31.84 -14.46 33.48
CA ASN A 22 33.03 -15.17 33.05
C ASN A 22 33.83 -15.54 34.32
N PRO A 23 34.65 -16.60 34.23
CA PRO A 23 34.81 -17.62 35.26
C PRO A 23 35.55 -17.12 36.50
N THR A 24 35.15 -17.66 37.65
CA THR A 24 35.70 -17.38 38.98
C THR A 24 37.22 -17.40 39.02
N GLU A 25 37.82 -16.21 39.05
CA GLU A 25 39.03 -16.00 39.84
C GLU A 25 38.62 -16.00 41.32
N PRO A 26 39.35 -16.69 42.21
CA PRO A 26 39.01 -16.69 43.62
C PRO A 26 39.35 -15.32 44.23
N GLY A 27 38.31 -14.52 44.45
CA GLY A 27 38.24 -13.47 45.47
C GLY A 27 39.06 -12.19 45.23
N SER A 28 38.39 -11.11 44.84
CA SER A 28 38.36 -9.85 45.62
C SER A 28 37.60 -8.77 44.85
N SER A 29 36.26 -8.78 44.94
CA SER A 29 35.58 -7.48 45.05
C SER A 29 36.09 -6.89 46.35
N SER A 30 37.07 -6.01 46.24
CA SER A 30 37.63 -5.26 47.34
C SER A 30 36.49 -4.54 48.08
N ASP A 31 35.96 -5.13 49.15
CA ASP A 31 35.09 -4.44 50.12
C ASP A 31 35.84 -3.29 50.82
N PHE A 32 37.15 -3.18 50.56
CA PHE A 32 38.05 -2.21 51.09
C PHE A 32 38.11 -0.93 50.25
N ILE A 33 38.10 0.21 50.90
CA ILE A 33 38.18 1.54 50.29
C ILE A 33 39.46 2.20 50.76
N VAL A 34 40.25 2.66 49.80
CA VAL A 34 41.31 3.65 49.98
C VAL A 34 40.82 4.97 49.39
N SER A 35 40.65 6.00 50.23
CA SER A 35 40.16 7.31 49.80
C SER A 35 40.98 8.47 50.35
N PRO A 36 41.49 9.38 49.52
CA PRO A 36 41.38 9.38 48.05
C PRO A 36 42.30 8.32 47.40
N LYS A 37 42.01 7.95 46.14
CA LYS A 37 42.88 7.05 45.33
C LYS A 37 44.15 7.72 44.81
N ILE A 38 44.14 9.06 44.76
CA ILE A 38 45.31 9.90 44.48
C ILE A 38 45.41 10.87 45.65
N LEU A 39 46.52 10.81 46.38
CA LEU A 39 46.80 11.72 47.48
C LEU A 39 47.77 12.80 47.02
N SER A 40 47.29 14.04 46.99
CA SER A 40 48.12 15.20 46.68
C SER A 40 48.55 15.86 47.99
N LEU A 41 49.86 16.05 48.13
CA LEU A 41 50.54 16.55 49.34
C LEU A 41 51.39 17.75 49.01
N THR A 42 51.69 18.56 50.02
CA THR A 42 52.71 19.61 49.91
C THR A 42 53.82 19.36 50.92
N ASN A 43 54.99 19.97 50.71
CA ASN A 43 56.10 19.89 51.68
C ASN A 43 55.83 20.60 53.02
N LYS A 44 54.71 21.33 53.14
CA LYS A 44 54.30 22.05 54.36
C LYS A 44 53.07 21.46 55.03
N VAL A 45 52.22 20.79 54.26
CA VAL A 45 50.93 20.29 54.72
C VAL A 45 50.88 18.78 54.50
N PRO A 46 50.83 17.97 55.58
CA PRO A 46 50.62 16.54 55.45
C PRO A 46 49.20 16.28 54.93
N GLY A 47 49.02 15.22 54.19
CA GLY A 47 47.72 14.76 53.73
C GLY A 47 47.43 13.40 54.31
N TYR A 48 46.22 12.91 54.06
CA TYR A 48 45.79 11.67 54.66
C TYR A 48 44.88 10.90 53.72
N ILE A 49 44.89 9.59 53.90
CA ILE A 49 43.88 8.71 53.34
C ILE A 49 43.04 8.14 54.48
N TRP A 50 41.86 7.67 54.12
CA TRP A 50 41.03 6.79 54.92
C TRP A 50 41.08 5.39 54.33
N LEU A 51 41.33 4.42 55.20
CA LEU A 51 41.19 3.01 54.96
C LEU A 51 39.90 2.53 55.63
N SER A 52 39.03 1.85 54.90
CA SER A 52 37.78 1.35 55.48
C SER A 52 37.29 0.14 54.73
N LEU A 53 36.44 -0.66 55.38
CA LEU A 53 35.58 -1.62 54.71
C LEU A 53 34.18 -1.01 54.55
N ASN A 54 33.48 -1.36 53.48
CA ASN A 54 32.07 -1.00 53.29
C ASN A 54 31.19 -1.46 54.46
N GLU A 55 31.52 -2.60 55.07
CA GLU A 55 30.93 -3.07 56.32
C GLU A 55 31.89 -2.82 57.49
N PRO A 56 31.40 -2.31 58.64
CA PRO A 56 32.24 -1.96 59.79
C PRO A 56 32.74 -3.22 60.52
N LYS A 57 33.75 -3.88 59.94
CA LYS A 57 34.41 -5.08 60.47
C LYS A 57 35.89 -4.80 60.75
N PRO A 58 36.47 -5.45 61.78
CA PRO A 58 37.90 -5.32 62.03
C PRO A 58 38.74 -5.77 60.83
N PHE A 59 39.82 -5.04 60.54
CA PHE A 59 40.79 -5.39 59.50
C PHE A 59 42.19 -4.94 59.91
N ASN A 60 43.20 -5.63 59.37
CA ASN A 60 44.61 -5.23 59.51
C ASN A 60 45.11 -4.71 58.18
N TRP A 61 46.09 -3.81 58.19
CA TRP A 61 46.69 -3.26 56.99
C TRP A 61 48.19 -3.04 57.19
N ILE A 62 48.95 -3.12 56.10
CA ILE A 62 50.41 -2.97 56.08
C ILE A 62 50.79 -2.21 54.82
N ILE A 63 51.62 -1.16 54.92
CA ILE A 63 52.26 -0.53 53.77
C ILE A 63 53.52 -1.34 53.43
N THR A 64 53.48 -2.02 52.29
CA THR A 64 54.57 -2.90 51.84
C THR A 64 55.60 -2.15 51.01
N LYS A 65 55.24 -1.00 50.45
CA LYS A 65 56.12 -0.16 49.63
C LYS A 65 55.66 1.29 49.64
N HIS A 66 56.58 2.22 49.77
CA HIS A 66 56.35 3.62 49.46
C HIS A 66 57.66 4.26 48.96
N PRO A 67 57.61 5.43 48.33
CA PRO A 67 58.82 6.14 47.91
C PRO A 67 59.63 6.63 49.12
N ASP A 68 60.96 6.62 49.00
CA ASP A 68 61.90 7.05 50.05
C ASP A 68 61.72 8.53 50.48
N TRP A 69 61.04 9.33 49.66
CA TRP A 69 60.75 10.73 49.94
C TRP A 69 59.46 10.97 50.73
N LEU A 70 58.71 9.92 51.03
CA LEU A 70 57.42 9.97 51.69
C LEU A 70 57.53 9.34 53.08
N ASP A 71 57.32 10.14 54.12
CA ASP A 71 57.08 9.65 55.48
C ASP A 71 55.62 9.26 55.63
N VAL A 72 55.38 8.18 56.36
CA VAL A 72 54.04 7.70 56.73
C VAL A 72 53.94 7.68 58.25
N SER A 73 52.78 8.08 58.79
CA SER A 73 52.55 8.10 60.23
C SER A 73 52.66 6.72 60.87
N GLU A 74 52.21 5.69 60.16
CA GLU A 74 52.20 4.29 60.59
C GLU A 74 52.38 3.39 59.35
N GLU A 75 53.25 2.38 59.44
CA GLU A 75 53.49 1.42 58.34
C GLU A 75 52.62 0.16 58.44
N ALA A 76 51.99 -0.08 59.59
CA ALA A 76 51.01 -1.14 59.78
C ALA A 76 50.06 -0.77 60.92
N GLY A 77 48.81 -1.23 60.83
CA GLY A 77 47.78 -0.94 61.81
C GLY A 77 46.63 -1.94 61.80
N SER A 78 45.67 -1.75 62.71
CA SER A 78 44.50 -2.59 62.85
C SER A 78 43.28 -1.75 63.24
N SER A 79 42.23 -1.83 62.44
CA SER A 79 40.95 -1.20 62.72
C SER A 79 40.02 -2.14 63.48
N SER A 80 39.18 -1.58 64.35
CA SER A 80 38.07 -2.27 65.01
C SER A 80 36.77 -2.26 64.19
N GLY A 81 36.82 -1.82 62.93
CA GLY A 81 35.66 -1.66 62.04
C GLY A 81 35.24 -0.22 61.78
N GLN A 82 36.05 0.77 62.18
CA GLN A 82 35.88 2.18 61.82
C GLN A 82 36.92 2.60 60.76
N PRO A 83 36.67 3.67 59.97
CA PRO A 83 37.67 4.18 59.05
C PRO A 83 38.98 4.54 59.76
N GLU A 84 40.09 3.98 59.27
CA GLU A 84 41.44 4.24 59.79
C GLU A 84 42.08 5.37 58.99
N LYS A 85 42.67 6.35 59.68
CA LYS A 85 43.34 7.49 59.04
C LYS A 85 44.84 7.25 59.00
N ILE A 86 45.43 7.29 57.81
CA ILE A 86 46.88 7.28 57.65
C ILE A 86 47.33 8.65 57.14
N ILE A 87 48.31 9.24 57.79
CA ILE A 87 48.86 10.55 57.46
C ILE A 87 50.19 10.35 56.72
N PHE A 88 50.38 11.11 55.65
CA PHE A 88 51.58 11.12 54.82
C PHE A 88 52.18 12.52 54.77
N SER A 89 53.51 12.60 54.87
CA SER A 89 54.28 13.86 54.78
C SER A 89 55.54 13.67 53.92
N GLY A 90 55.97 14.69 53.18
CA GLY A 90 57.22 14.62 52.40
C GLY A 90 58.46 14.91 53.26
N ASN A 91 59.51 14.09 53.12
CA ASN A 91 60.77 14.17 53.90
C ASN A 91 61.97 14.71 53.10
N LEU A 92 61.77 15.68 52.19
CA LEU A 92 62.82 16.18 51.32
C LEU A 92 63.04 17.69 51.40
N ASP A 93 64.32 18.07 51.26
CA ASP A 93 64.81 19.43 50.98
C ASP A 93 64.81 19.68 49.44
N PRO A 94 64.41 20.87 48.91
CA PRO A 94 63.70 21.02 47.62
C PRO A 94 64.43 20.80 46.27
N VAL A 95 65.61 20.20 46.20
CA VAL A 95 66.57 20.63 45.15
C VAL A 95 66.56 19.84 43.82
N LYS A 96 65.65 18.89 43.56
CA LYS A 96 65.71 18.13 42.27
C LYS A 96 64.45 17.99 41.40
N SER A 97 63.22 18.25 41.87
CA SER A 97 62.04 18.39 40.99
C SER A 97 60.87 19.07 41.70
N GLN A 98 60.12 19.97 41.03
CA GLN A 98 59.01 20.71 41.67
C GLN A 98 57.79 19.84 42.02
N THR A 99 57.69 18.65 41.42
CA THR A 99 56.69 17.63 41.72
C THR A 99 57.38 16.26 41.76
N LEU A 100 56.99 15.43 42.72
CA LEU A 100 57.37 14.02 42.81
C LEU A 100 56.10 13.18 42.74
N GLU A 101 56.17 12.06 42.03
CA GLU A 101 55.10 11.08 41.95
C GLU A 101 55.64 9.73 42.36
N GLY A 102 54.83 9.01 43.14
CA GLY A 102 55.19 7.70 43.62
C GLY A 102 53.95 6.92 43.98
N VAL A 103 54.12 5.61 44.12
CA VAL A 103 53.04 4.69 44.45
C VAL A 103 53.32 4.12 45.82
N VAL A 104 52.31 4.19 46.69
CA VAL A 104 52.26 3.51 47.97
C VAL A 104 51.45 2.23 47.78
N GLU A 105 52.04 1.10 48.14
CA GLU A 105 51.43 -0.21 48.09
C GLU A 105 50.94 -0.59 49.50
N ILE A 106 49.63 -0.79 49.64
CA ILE A 106 48.95 -1.09 50.90
C ILE A 106 48.41 -2.52 50.78
N THR A 107 48.96 -3.44 51.56
CA THR A 107 48.48 -4.82 51.66
C THR A 107 47.50 -4.95 52.82
N VAL A 108 46.32 -5.49 52.54
CA VAL A 108 45.28 -5.79 53.52
C VAL A 108 45.08 -7.31 53.53
N PRO A 109 45.56 -8.02 54.56
CA PRO A 109 45.42 -9.48 54.63
C PRO A 109 43.96 -9.92 54.48
N GLY A 110 43.70 -10.81 53.52
CA GLY A 110 42.35 -11.28 53.18
C GLY A 110 41.58 -10.40 52.19
N HIS A 111 42.07 -9.19 51.87
CA HIS A 111 41.42 -8.25 50.94
C HIS A 111 42.31 -7.80 49.77
N GLY A 112 43.60 -8.12 49.76
CA GLY A 112 44.49 -7.90 48.61
C GLY A 112 45.43 -6.69 48.76
N VAL A 113 46.00 -6.25 47.62
CA VAL A 113 46.99 -5.17 47.54
C VAL A 113 46.40 -3.97 46.82
N TYR A 114 46.57 -2.78 47.40
CA TYR A 114 46.01 -1.51 46.93
C TYR A 114 47.11 -0.51 46.62
N ASN A 115 47.05 0.10 45.43
CA ASN A 115 48.00 1.12 45.02
C ASN A 115 47.38 2.51 45.21
N LEU A 116 48.04 3.33 46.02
CA LEU A 116 47.75 4.75 46.17
C LEU A 116 48.80 5.55 45.39
N THR A 117 48.38 6.35 44.43
CA THR A 117 49.29 7.31 43.80
C THR A 117 49.43 8.52 44.71
N VAL A 118 50.66 8.87 45.08
CA VAL A 118 50.97 10.05 45.88
C VAL A 118 51.71 11.05 45.01
N ILE A 119 51.20 12.27 44.97
CA ILE A 119 51.81 13.40 44.28
C ILE A 119 52.26 14.39 45.35
N LEU A 120 53.56 14.56 45.51
CA LEU A 120 54.13 15.59 46.37
C LEU A 120 54.50 16.80 45.53
N ALA A 121 53.83 17.92 45.78
CA ALA A 121 54.20 19.22 45.25
C ALA A 121 55.10 19.97 46.25
N LEU A 122 56.29 20.37 45.82
CA LEU A 122 57.22 21.13 46.68
C LEU A 122 56.77 22.59 46.93
N ASN A 123 55.79 23.06 46.16
CA ASN A 123 55.17 24.38 46.30
C ASN A 123 53.67 24.26 45.95
N ASP A 124 52.79 24.84 46.75
CA ASP A 124 51.33 24.75 46.61
C ASP A 124 50.73 25.96 45.87
N ASN A 125 51.45 26.44 44.86
CA ASN A 125 51.06 27.64 44.12
C ASN A 125 50.84 27.28 42.64
N PRO A 126 49.72 26.63 42.29
CA PRO A 126 49.37 26.37 40.90
C PRO A 126 49.20 27.70 40.16
N HIS A 127 49.53 27.71 38.89
CA HIS A 127 49.32 28.88 38.03
C HIS A 127 48.82 28.41 36.67
N CYS A 128 47.58 28.79 36.37
CA CYS A 128 46.94 28.45 35.12
C CYS A 128 47.40 29.43 34.04
N SER A 129 47.78 28.92 32.87
CA SER A 129 47.97 29.75 31.68
C SER A 129 47.22 29.14 30.51
N VAL A 130 46.73 30.01 29.62
CA VAL A 130 46.06 29.59 28.38
C VAL A 130 46.75 30.20 27.18
N SER A 131 46.91 29.42 26.12
CA SER A 131 47.50 29.89 24.87
C SER A 131 46.86 29.20 23.66
N PRO A 132 46.41 29.95 22.64
CA PRO A 132 46.28 31.40 22.63
C PRO A 132 45.14 31.90 23.55
N SER A 133 45.14 33.18 23.92
CA SER A 133 44.05 33.83 24.67
C SER A 133 42.89 34.32 23.80
N GLU A 134 43.03 34.19 22.47
CA GLU A 134 42.00 34.50 21.48
C GLU A 134 41.98 33.42 20.40
N LEU A 135 40.78 32.97 20.02
CA LEU A 135 40.54 32.05 18.90
C LEU A 135 39.55 32.67 17.92
N SER A 136 39.73 32.38 16.63
CA SER A 136 38.78 32.76 15.58
C SER A 136 38.11 31.51 15.03
N LEU A 137 36.79 31.41 15.16
CA LEU A 137 35.99 30.32 14.59
C LEU A 137 35.10 30.84 13.46
N SER A 138 35.02 30.11 12.37
CA SER A 138 34.15 30.41 11.24
C SER A 138 33.22 29.25 10.89
N SER A 139 32.20 29.52 10.07
CA SER A 139 31.27 28.50 9.56
C SER A 139 31.91 27.37 8.73
N TYR A 140 33.19 27.53 8.36
CA TYR A 140 33.98 26.57 7.60
C TYR A 140 34.97 25.78 8.46
N ASP A 141 35.18 26.20 9.70
CA ASP A 141 36.11 25.55 10.60
C ASP A 141 35.45 24.35 11.28
N ASN A 142 36.19 23.26 11.41
CA ASN A 142 35.71 22.06 12.10
C ASN A 142 35.87 22.20 13.62
N SER A 143 37.01 22.75 14.05
CA SER A 143 37.34 23.03 15.45
C SER A 143 38.58 23.90 15.55
N GLU A 144 38.67 24.71 16.60
CA GLU A 144 39.88 25.44 16.97
C GLU A 144 40.46 24.89 18.27
N VAL A 145 41.77 25.05 18.51
CA VAL A 145 42.45 24.44 19.67
C VAL A 145 43.16 25.50 20.49
N PHE A 146 43.01 25.42 21.82
CA PHE A 146 43.87 26.12 22.78
C PHE A 146 44.49 25.13 23.76
N GLN A 147 45.56 25.57 24.43
CA GLN A 147 46.22 24.81 25.47
C GLN A 147 45.98 25.43 26.84
N ILE A 148 45.69 24.59 27.83
CA ILE A 148 45.72 24.93 29.25
C ILE A 148 47.00 24.35 29.81
N LYS A 149 47.80 25.15 30.51
CA LYS A 149 49.08 24.73 31.09
C LYS A 149 49.16 25.11 32.55
N ASN A 150 49.81 24.25 33.34
CA ASN A 150 50.22 24.59 34.70
C ASN A 150 51.68 25.06 34.69
N ASP A 151 51.88 26.37 34.78
CA ASP A 151 53.21 26.99 34.85
C ASP A 151 53.67 27.26 36.30
N GLY A 152 52.83 26.95 37.29
CA GLY A 152 53.09 27.08 38.72
C GLY A 152 53.39 25.75 39.39
N GLY A 153 53.86 25.78 40.64
CA GLY A 153 54.01 24.56 41.43
C GLY A 153 52.65 23.97 41.81
N GLY A 154 52.58 22.75 42.35
CA GLY A 154 51.29 22.22 42.80
C GLY A 154 50.46 21.59 41.68
N LEU A 155 49.30 21.05 42.06
CA LEU A 155 48.36 20.42 41.15
C LEU A 155 47.30 21.46 40.72
N LEU A 156 47.18 21.69 39.41
CA LEU A 156 46.18 22.59 38.85
C LEU A 156 44.92 21.80 38.51
N GLU A 157 43.82 22.09 39.20
CA GLU A 157 42.48 21.58 38.86
C GLU A 157 41.74 22.68 38.10
N TRP A 158 41.17 22.35 36.94
CA TRP A 158 40.49 23.31 36.09
C TRP A 158 39.19 22.74 35.51
N ARG A 159 38.26 23.64 35.18
CA ARG A 159 37.05 23.35 34.40
C ARG A 159 36.69 24.49 33.47
N ILE A 160 35.94 24.20 32.43
CA ILE A 160 35.44 25.15 31.44
C ILE A 160 33.94 25.32 31.64
N GLU A 161 33.51 26.57 31.75
CA GLU A 161 32.09 26.95 31.71
C GLU A 161 31.81 27.61 30.35
N SER A 162 30.91 26.99 29.56
CA SER A 162 30.40 27.54 28.30
C SER A 162 29.13 28.34 28.55
N ASN A 163 29.03 29.52 27.96
CA ASN A 163 27.86 30.38 28.05
C ASN A 163 26.90 30.23 26.85
N HIS A 164 27.30 29.52 25.77
CA HIS A 164 26.51 29.43 24.55
C HIS A 164 26.21 27.97 24.13
N PRO A 165 24.94 27.60 23.87
CA PRO A 165 24.55 26.23 23.49
C PRO A 165 25.08 25.78 22.12
N GLY A 166 25.64 26.70 21.34
CA GLY A 166 26.29 26.43 20.06
C GLY A 166 27.80 26.14 20.16
N LEU A 167 28.39 26.12 21.36
CA LEU A 167 29.80 25.83 21.58
C LEU A 167 29.96 24.58 22.46
N SER A 168 30.88 23.70 22.07
CA SER A 168 31.27 22.53 22.87
C SER A 168 32.78 22.33 22.88
N TYR A 169 33.28 21.59 23.87
CA TYR A 169 34.71 21.43 24.14
C TYR A 169 35.06 19.94 24.20
N SER A 170 36.26 19.56 23.76
CA SER A 170 36.74 18.17 23.83
C SER A 170 36.98 17.69 25.26
N LEU A 171 37.22 18.63 26.19
CA LEU A 171 37.38 18.42 27.62
C LEU A 171 36.65 19.54 28.35
N ASP A 172 35.90 19.23 29.39
CA ASP A 172 35.19 20.21 30.24
C ASP A 172 35.91 20.45 31.57
N SER A 173 36.84 19.58 31.95
CA SER A 173 37.62 19.65 33.18
C SER A 173 38.88 18.79 33.10
N GLY A 174 39.81 19.02 34.02
CA GLY A 174 41.02 18.22 34.13
C GLY A 174 41.94 18.65 35.25
N SER A 175 43.01 17.87 35.40
CA SER A 175 44.07 18.07 36.39
C SER A 175 45.44 18.07 35.70
N LEU A 176 46.30 19.04 36.04
CA LEU A 176 47.61 19.24 35.41
C LEU A 176 48.73 19.39 36.45
N LYS A 177 49.75 18.55 36.35
CA LYS A 177 50.99 18.64 37.12
C LYS A 177 51.86 19.80 36.63
N TYR A 178 52.91 20.14 37.39
CA TYR A 178 53.87 21.17 36.99
C TYR A 178 54.38 20.94 35.56
N ASN A 179 54.34 22.00 34.76
CA ASN A 179 54.77 22.06 33.37
C ASN A 179 54.02 21.11 32.41
N GLN A 180 52.88 20.55 32.84
CA GLN A 180 51.99 19.75 32.00
C GLN A 180 50.99 20.66 31.29
N SER A 181 50.56 20.25 30.09
CA SER A 181 49.53 20.93 29.32
C SER A 181 48.43 19.97 28.86
N ALA A 182 47.21 20.49 28.71
CA ALA A 182 46.09 19.84 28.04
C ALA A 182 45.70 20.63 26.79
N SER A 183 45.49 19.95 25.68
CA SER A 183 44.92 20.55 24.46
C SER A 183 43.40 20.40 24.49
N VAL A 184 42.69 21.50 24.32
CA VAL A 184 41.22 21.54 24.29
C VAL A 184 40.78 22.05 22.92
N SER A 185 40.00 21.23 22.21
CA SER A 185 39.35 21.62 20.96
C SER A 185 37.98 22.24 21.26
N VAL A 186 37.70 23.38 20.64
CA VAL A 186 36.41 24.08 20.63
C VAL A 186 35.69 23.76 19.33
N TYR A 187 34.45 23.26 19.43
CA TYR A 187 33.60 22.93 18.30
C TYR A 187 32.44 23.92 18.18
N LEU A 188 32.12 24.30 16.95
CA LEU A 188 31.08 25.27 16.63
C LEU A 188 29.87 24.58 15.98
N ASN A 189 28.72 24.59 16.66
CA ASN A 189 27.45 24.23 16.05
C ASN A 189 26.83 25.46 15.37
N LYS A 190 27.21 25.66 14.11
CA LYS A 190 26.79 26.80 13.27
C LYS A 190 25.28 26.93 13.06
N LEU A 191 24.49 25.87 13.28
CA LEU A 191 23.02 25.92 13.17
C LEU A 191 22.37 26.58 14.40
N LYS A 192 23.12 26.70 15.52
CA LYS A 192 22.66 27.40 16.74
C LYS A 192 23.01 28.88 16.74
N PHE A 193 23.58 29.40 15.65
CA PHE A 193 23.87 30.81 15.46
C PHE A 193 23.15 31.34 14.23
N LYS A 194 22.70 32.59 14.30
CA LYS A 194 22.27 33.33 13.10
C LYS A 194 23.50 33.81 12.32
N PRO A 195 23.37 34.14 11.03
CA PRO A 195 24.47 34.76 10.28
C PRO A 195 24.92 36.07 10.92
N GLY A 196 26.23 36.26 11.07
CA GLY A 196 26.81 37.44 11.72
C GLY A 196 28.15 37.19 12.39
N SER A 197 28.64 38.22 13.10
CA SER A 197 29.87 38.15 13.88
C SER A 197 29.56 38.25 15.37
N TYR A 198 30.17 37.39 16.16
CA TYR A 198 29.97 37.28 17.60
C TYR A 198 31.30 37.31 18.34
N VAL A 199 31.27 37.78 19.57
CA VAL A 199 32.38 37.67 20.52
C VAL A 199 31.84 36.98 21.75
N GLU A 200 32.28 35.75 21.97
CA GLU A 200 31.92 34.92 23.12
C GLU A 200 33.16 34.64 23.97
N ASN A 201 32.97 34.27 25.23
CA ASN A 201 34.10 33.94 26.13
C ASN A 201 33.97 32.51 26.63
N ALA A 202 35.05 31.72 26.49
CA ALA A 202 35.20 30.47 27.21
C ALA A 202 35.82 30.78 28.58
N ARG A 203 35.10 30.48 29.67
CA ARG A 203 35.57 30.78 31.03
C ARG A 203 36.24 29.55 31.64
N ILE A 204 37.54 29.65 31.93
CA ILE A 204 38.33 28.61 32.56
C ILE A 204 38.47 28.95 34.03
N ILE A 205 37.91 28.10 34.88
CA ILE A 205 37.95 28.26 36.33
C ILE A 205 38.91 27.22 36.88
N SER A 206 39.99 27.66 37.53
CA SER A 206 40.91 26.79 38.23
C SER A 206 41.01 27.10 39.72
N ASN A 207 41.75 26.27 40.44
CA ASN A 207 42.14 26.51 41.83
C ASN A 207 43.26 27.56 41.99
N SER A 208 43.72 28.19 40.90
CA SER A 208 44.69 29.30 40.91
C SER A 208 44.05 30.63 40.53
N ASP A 209 43.45 30.70 39.35
CA ASP A 209 42.86 31.90 38.77
C ASP A 209 41.61 31.57 37.94
N THR A 210 40.88 32.60 37.52
CA THR A 210 39.85 32.47 36.47
C THR A 210 40.34 33.21 35.23
N LEU A 211 40.42 32.48 34.11
CA LEU A 211 40.87 33.02 32.83
C LEU A 211 39.71 32.99 31.83
N GLU A 212 39.74 33.90 30.86
CA GLU A 212 38.81 33.93 29.74
C GLU A 212 39.58 33.85 28.42
N ILE A 213 39.08 33.01 27.50
CA ILE A 213 39.53 32.98 26.12
C ILE A 213 38.47 33.67 25.28
N THR A 214 38.89 34.69 24.53
CA THR A 214 38.02 35.40 23.60
C THR A 214 37.81 34.55 22.34
N LEU A 215 36.57 34.21 22.04
CA LEU A 215 36.16 33.49 20.83
C LEU A 215 35.54 34.48 19.85
N ARG A 216 36.25 34.81 18.77
CA ARG A 216 35.73 35.60 17.66
C ARG A 216 35.05 34.66 16.67
N ILE A 217 33.73 34.68 16.61
CA ILE A 217 32.95 33.75 15.79
C ILE A 217 32.38 34.48 14.58
N SER A 218 32.56 33.93 13.38
CA SER A 218 32.02 34.46 12.13
C SER A 218 31.16 33.42 11.42
N ILE A 219 29.85 33.67 11.36
CA ILE A 219 28.86 32.74 10.79
C ILE A 219 28.38 33.25 9.45
N SER A 220 28.71 32.54 8.38
CA SER A 220 28.17 32.79 7.03
C SER A 220 26.74 32.26 6.91
N VAL A 221 25.98 32.81 5.96
CA VAL A 221 24.65 32.29 5.59
C VAL A 221 24.81 30.90 4.98
N ILE A 222 24.02 29.95 5.47
CA ILE A 222 23.89 28.60 4.91
C ILE A 222 22.44 28.44 4.48
N GLU A 223 22.22 28.22 3.18
CA GLU A 223 20.91 27.99 2.59
C GLU A 223 20.82 26.52 2.15
N ASP A 224 20.02 25.72 2.85
CA ASP A 224 19.71 24.33 2.49
C ASP A 224 18.25 24.04 2.82
N PHE A 225 17.37 24.52 1.95
CA PHE A 225 15.93 24.28 2.03
C PHE A 225 15.56 23.07 1.17
N ARG A 226 14.91 22.07 1.77
CA ARG A 226 14.51 20.83 1.09
C ARG A 226 13.02 20.60 1.22
N PHE A 227 12.39 20.26 0.10
CA PHE A 227 10.99 19.94 -0.02
C PHE A 227 10.77 18.90 -1.14
N PRO A 228 9.66 18.16 -1.13
CA PRO A 228 9.30 17.24 -2.21
C PRO A 228 9.05 17.98 -3.52
N ARG A 229 9.71 17.56 -4.61
CA ARG A 229 9.51 18.13 -5.95
C ARG A 229 8.46 17.40 -6.77
N ASP A 230 8.26 16.10 -6.51
CA ASP A 230 7.33 15.26 -7.25
C ASP A 230 6.44 14.49 -6.26
N ILE A 231 5.13 14.76 -6.31
CA ILE A 231 4.13 14.15 -5.45
C ILE A 231 3.22 13.28 -6.32
N GLN A 232 3.13 12.00 -5.96
CA GLN A 232 2.28 11.02 -6.64
C GLN A 232 1.25 10.49 -5.64
N ILE A 233 -0.03 10.70 -5.94
CA ILE A 233 -1.15 10.22 -5.12
C ILE A 233 -1.94 9.20 -5.92
N THR A 234 -2.03 7.99 -5.38
CA THR A 234 -2.75 6.86 -6.01
C THR A 234 -4.24 6.91 -5.71
N ASN A 235 -5.04 5.99 -6.25
CA ASN A 235 -6.50 6.07 -6.30
C ASN A 235 -7.23 6.13 -4.94
N PHE A 236 -6.61 5.68 -3.85
CA PHE A 236 -7.27 5.51 -2.55
C PHE A 236 -6.67 6.33 -1.40
N THR A 237 -5.61 7.09 -1.67
CA THR A 237 -4.99 7.94 -0.65
C THR A 237 -5.62 9.33 -0.72
N ASN A 238 -6.43 9.70 0.27
CA ASN A 238 -7.01 11.04 0.32
C ASN A 238 -6.03 12.06 0.88
N ASP A 239 -5.29 11.65 1.91
CA ASP A 239 -4.40 12.53 2.65
C ASP A 239 -2.96 12.03 2.58
N THR A 240 -2.02 12.95 2.37
CA THR A 240 -0.59 12.68 2.47
C THR A 240 0.10 13.76 3.28
N THR A 241 1.20 13.39 3.92
CA THR A 241 2.04 14.30 4.69
C THR A 241 3.32 14.58 3.93
N LEU A 242 3.65 15.87 3.79
CA LEU A 242 4.89 16.37 3.23
C LEU A 242 5.73 16.99 4.36
N TYR A 243 7.05 16.96 4.21
CA TYR A 243 7.98 17.60 5.14
C TYR A 243 8.84 18.59 4.39
N PHE A 244 8.82 19.83 4.86
CA PHE A 244 9.73 20.88 4.41
C PHE A 244 10.76 21.10 5.52
N SER A 245 12.04 21.05 5.17
CA SER A 245 13.15 21.07 6.14
C SER A 245 14.14 22.16 5.77
N ASN A 246 14.52 22.97 6.76
CA ASN A 246 15.55 23.97 6.65
C ASN A 246 16.82 23.49 7.36
N TYR A 247 17.77 22.94 6.62
CA TYR A 247 19.08 22.54 7.13
C TYR A 247 20.08 23.72 7.15
N GLY A 248 19.65 24.90 6.73
CA GLY A 248 20.38 26.15 6.85
C GLY A 248 20.34 26.74 8.26
N ASN A 249 21.05 27.86 8.44
CA ASN A 249 21.08 28.60 9.71
C ASN A 249 20.31 29.92 9.68
N ASN A 250 19.77 30.29 8.51
CA ASN A 250 18.86 31.42 8.35
C ASN A 250 17.42 30.94 8.25
N ASP A 251 16.45 31.76 8.64
CA ASP A 251 15.03 31.38 8.55
C ASP A 251 14.58 31.34 7.09
N VAL A 252 13.74 30.36 6.74
CA VAL A 252 13.14 30.24 5.41
C VAL A 252 11.69 30.65 5.49
N LYS A 253 11.34 31.76 4.85
CA LYS A 253 9.93 32.15 4.63
C LYS A 253 9.48 31.53 3.31
N TRP A 254 8.37 30.81 3.31
CA TRP A 254 7.89 30.06 2.16
C TRP A 254 6.37 30.21 1.96
N GLU A 255 5.93 30.06 0.71
CA GLU A 255 4.51 30.08 0.32
C GLU A 255 4.30 29.20 -0.92
N ILE A 256 3.22 28.41 -0.91
CA ILE A 256 2.77 27.60 -2.03
C ILE A 256 1.58 28.31 -2.70
N THR A 257 1.68 28.56 -3.99
CA THR A 257 0.60 29.13 -4.82
C THR A 257 0.19 28.17 -5.93
N ASP A 258 -0.86 28.54 -6.68
CA ASP A 258 -1.38 27.76 -7.82
C ASP A 258 -1.82 26.35 -7.41
N ILE A 259 -2.37 26.24 -6.19
CA ILE A 259 -2.93 25.00 -5.67
C ILE A 259 -4.17 24.65 -6.52
N PRO A 260 -4.21 23.46 -7.16
CA PRO A 260 -5.34 23.08 -7.98
C PRO A 260 -6.60 22.91 -7.12
N ASN A 261 -7.77 23.23 -7.70
CA ASN A 261 -9.06 23.20 -6.99
C ASN A 261 -9.46 21.83 -6.42
N TYR A 262 -8.82 20.74 -6.86
CA TYR A 262 -9.03 19.39 -6.36
C TYR A 262 -8.09 19.00 -5.22
N VAL A 263 -7.33 19.95 -4.66
CA VAL A 263 -6.42 19.74 -3.53
C VAL A 263 -6.55 20.84 -2.48
N THR A 264 -6.40 20.49 -1.22
CA THR A 264 -6.19 21.43 -0.11
C THR A 264 -4.83 21.19 0.53
N ILE A 265 -4.14 22.25 0.94
CA ILE A 265 -2.84 22.20 1.61
C ILE A 265 -2.89 23.00 2.91
N ASN A 266 -2.38 22.43 4.00
CA ASN A 266 -2.31 23.10 5.30
C ASN A 266 -1.05 22.71 6.09
N PRO A 267 -0.21 23.67 6.51
CA PRO A 267 -0.22 25.07 6.11
C PRO A 267 0.20 25.26 4.64
N GLY A 268 -0.28 26.32 3.99
CA GLY A 268 0.14 26.70 2.61
C GLY A 268 1.28 27.72 2.56
N ASN A 269 1.64 28.31 3.70
CA ASN A 269 2.77 29.25 3.85
C ASN A 269 3.28 29.22 5.29
N GLY A 270 4.46 29.78 5.53
CA GLY A 270 5.01 29.91 6.87
C GLY A 270 6.46 30.37 6.92
N VAL A 271 7.07 30.24 8.10
CA VAL A 271 8.50 30.47 8.35
C VAL A 271 9.06 29.25 9.08
N ILE A 272 10.16 28.69 8.57
CA ILE A 272 10.85 27.55 9.18
C ILE A 272 12.20 28.03 9.72
N PRO A 273 12.42 27.97 11.04
CA PRO A 273 13.71 28.33 11.60
C PRO A 273 14.87 27.48 11.08
N GLY A 274 16.09 28.02 11.13
CA GLY A 274 17.30 27.28 10.80
C GLY A 274 17.45 26.02 11.65
N GLY A 275 17.60 24.86 11.01
CA GLY A 275 17.69 23.54 11.64
C GLY A 275 16.35 22.85 11.91
N ASP A 276 15.22 23.49 11.60
CA ASP A 276 13.88 22.95 11.87
C ASP A 276 13.18 22.38 10.62
N SER A 277 12.01 21.78 10.84
CA SER A 277 11.13 21.29 9.79
C SER A 277 9.67 21.57 10.11
N VAL A 278 8.83 21.60 9.08
CA VAL A 278 7.37 21.74 9.21
C VAL A 278 6.68 20.58 8.49
N LYS A 279 5.63 20.07 9.15
CA LYS A 279 4.71 19.09 8.58
C LYS A 279 3.64 19.83 7.77
N ILE A 280 3.40 19.39 6.54
CA ILE A 280 2.36 19.91 5.66
C ILE A 280 1.39 18.78 5.31
N GLU A 281 0.10 19.03 5.48
CA GLU A 281 -0.97 18.12 5.13
C GLU A 281 -1.53 18.50 3.75
N LEU A 282 -1.56 17.53 2.84
CA LEU A 282 -2.14 17.66 1.51
C LEU A 282 -3.29 16.67 1.39
N SER A 283 -4.48 17.18 1.10
CA SER A 283 -5.70 16.37 0.92
C SER A 283 -6.27 16.52 -0.49
N VAL A 284 -6.69 15.43 -1.10
CA VAL A 284 -7.32 15.40 -2.43
C VAL A 284 -8.84 15.40 -2.31
N LEU A 285 -9.50 16.36 -2.96
CA LEU A 285 -10.94 16.48 -3.05
C LEU A 285 -11.51 15.60 -4.17
N ARG A 286 -11.54 14.28 -3.92
CA ARG A 286 -11.89 13.27 -4.95
C ARG A 286 -13.33 13.31 -5.43
N ASN A 287 -14.25 13.82 -4.62
CA ASN A 287 -15.68 13.88 -4.97
C ASN A 287 -15.98 14.74 -6.20
N GLN A 288 -15.01 15.54 -6.68
CA GLN A 288 -15.12 16.38 -7.86
C GLN A 288 -14.39 15.79 -9.09
N LEU A 289 -13.69 14.67 -8.93
CA LEU A 289 -12.87 14.08 -9.98
C LEU A 289 -13.64 12.95 -10.67
N GLU A 290 -13.50 12.90 -11.99
CA GLU A 290 -13.87 11.73 -12.77
C GLU A 290 -12.71 10.74 -12.79
N THR A 291 -12.97 9.50 -13.23
CA THR A 291 -11.91 8.50 -13.38
C THR A 291 -10.83 9.01 -14.35
N GLY A 292 -9.58 9.09 -13.88
CA GLY A 292 -8.45 9.58 -14.67
C GLY A 292 -7.20 9.88 -13.85
N THR A 293 -6.18 10.39 -14.53
CA THR A 293 -4.96 10.92 -13.93
C THR A 293 -4.89 12.41 -14.17
N TYR A 294 -4.73 13.17 -13.09
CA TYR A 294 -4.70 14.62 -13.07
C TYR A 294 -3.29 15.09 -12.74
N THR A 295 -2.67 15.82 -13.65
CA THR A 295 -1.34 16.41 -13.46
C THR A 295 -1.47 17.92 -13.28
N SER A 296 -0.84 18.45 -12.24
CA SER A 296 -0.76 19.89 -11.95
C SER A 296 0.65 20.27 -11.52
N GLN A 297 0.96 21.56 -11.65
CA GLN A 297 2.18 22.15 -11.09
C GLN A 297 1.77 23.23 -10.09
N MET A 298 2.29 23.12 -8.88
CA MET A 298 2.17 24.16 -7.85
C MET A 298 3.48 24.93 -7.78
N ASN A 299 3.40 26.22 -7.50
CA ASN A 299 4.58 27.06 -7.35
C ASN A 299 4.93 27.16 -5.87
N ILE A 300 6.22 27.06 -5.54
CA ILE A 300 6.75 27.34 -4.21
C ILE A 300 7.73 28.49 -4.30
N SER A 301 7.41 29.57 -3.60
CA SER A 301 8.33 30.68 -3.35
C SER A 301 8.98 30.50 -1.99
N TYR A 302 10.29 30.72 -1.90
CA TYR A 302 10.99 30.70 -0.63
C TYR A 302 12.14 31.70 -0.65
N ASN A 303 12.17 32.58 0.35
CA ASN A 303 13.08 33.73 0.40
C ASN A 303 13.03 34.56 -0.91
N ASN A 304 14.03 34.45 -1.79
CA ASN A 304 14.11 35.13 -3.09
C ASN A 304 14.13 34.16 -4.29
N ASP A 305 13.93 32.87 -4.03
CA ASP A 305 13.91 31.82 -5.05
C ASP A 305 12.49 31.31 -5.30
N ASN A 306 12.31 30.73 -6.48
CA ASN A 306 11.08 30.05 -6.87
C ASN A 306 11.40 28.67 -7.43
N SER A 307 10.52 27.72 -7.19
CA SER A 307 10.58 26.37 -7.76
C SER A 307 9.17 25.83 -7.95
N ASN A 308 9.08 24.69 -8.64
CA ASN A 308 7.80 24.02 -8.87
C ASN A 308 7.75 22.70 -8.12
N ILE A 309 6.54 22.33 -7.71
CA ILE A 309 6.18 21.03 -7.18
C ILE A 309 5.22 20.38 -8.19
N SER A 310 5.66 19.29 -8.83
CA SER A 310 4.82 18.48 -9.70
C SER A 310 3.89 17.62 -8.86
N LEU A 311 2.60 17.65 -9.18
CA LEU A 311 1.58 16.83 -8.55
C LEU A 311 0.90 15.95 -9.61
N SER A 312 0.82 14.66 -9.33
CA SER A 312 0.05 13.70 -10.11
C SER A 312 -0.90 12.96 -9.19
N VAL A 313 -2.19 13.05 -9.47
CA VAL A 313 -3.26 12.40 -8.72
C VAL A 313 -3.99 11.44 -9.66
N SER A 314 -3.91 10.16 -9.37
CA SER A 314 -4.78 9.18 -10.01
C SER A 314 -6.06 9.02 -9.19
N HIS A 315 -7.20 8.99 -9.87
CA HIS A 315 -8.51 8.77 -9.28
C HIS A 315 -9.31 7.76 -10.11
N PHE A 316 -10.03 6.89 -9.41
CA PHE A 316 -11.03 6.02 -9.99
C PHE A 316 -12.32 6.21 -9.20
N LYS A 317 -13.36 6.61 -9.91
CA LYS A 317 -14.72 6.77 -9.42
C LYS A 317 -15.48 5.49 -9.72
N GLU A 318 -15.94 4.80 -8.68
CA GLU A 318 -16.79 3.62 -8.86
C GLU A 318 -18.22 4.07 -9.20
N GLU A 319 -18.67 3.71 -10.39
CA GLU A 319 -19.99 4.04 -10.94
C GLU A 319 -20.90 2.81 -11.05
N LYS A 320 -20.44 1.67 -10.54
CA LYS A 320 -21.12 0.38 -10.56
C LYS A 320 -21.48 -0.07 -9.15
N THR A 321 -22.51 -0.89 -9.05
CA THR A 321 -22.80 -1.63 -7.82
C THR A 321 -22.32 -3.06 -7.98
N PHE A 322 -21.38 -3.49 -7.15
CA PHE A 322 -20.89 -4.87 -7.15
C PHE A 322 -21.95 -5.84 -6.62
N LEU A 323 -22.02 -7.01 -7.24
CA LEU A 323 -22.88 -8.13 -6.88
C LEU A 323 -22.03 -9.20 -6.20
N ASN A 324 -22.50 -9.71 -5.06
CA ASN A 324 -21.90 -10.85 -4.38
C ASN A 324 -22.37 -12.20 -4.95
N TYR A 325 -22.74 -12.21 -6.24
CA TYR A 325 -23.38 -13.34 -6.91
C TYR A 325 -22.59 -13.72 -8.16
N ASP A 326 -22.39 -15.01 -8.34
CA ASP A 326 -21.87 -15.56 -9.58
C ASP A 326 -23.03 -15.88 -10.52
N ILE A 327 -23.35 -14.93 -11.39
CA ILE A 327 -24.41 -15.09 -12.39
C ILE A 327 -23.92 -16.06 -13.48
N VAL A 328 -24.74 -17.05 -13.82
CA VAL A 328 -24.49 -17.95 -14.97
C VAL A 328 -25.38 -17.61 -16.15
N ASP A 329 -26.60 -17.13 -15.87
CA ASP A 329 -27.54 -16.74 -16.88
C ASP A 329 -28.56 -15.72 -16.34
N ALA A 330 -29.18 -14.95 -17.23
CA ALA A 330 -30.15 -13.91 -16.88
C ALA A 330 -31.25 -13.78 -17.94
N GLN A 331 -32.50 -13.63 -17.50
CA GLN A 331 -33.64 -13.33 -18.37
C GLN A 331 -34.48 -12.18 -17.83
N PHE A 332 -35.26 -11.55 -18.71
CA PHE A 332 -36.10 -10.40 -18.36
C PHE A 332 -37.59 -10.72 -18.42
N LEU A 333 -38.28 -10.49 -17.32
CA LEU A 333 -39.73 -10.57 -17.20
C LEU A 333 -40.35 -9.19 -17.43
N ARG A 334 -40.54 -8.84 -18.70
CA ARG A 334 -41.05 -7.52 -19.14
C ARG A 334 -42.39 -7.13 -18.50
N SER A 335 -43.27 -8.10 -18.23
CA SER A 335 -44.59 -7.84 -17.64
C SER A 335 -44.55 -7.25 -16.22
N SER A 336 -43.41 -7.39 -15.52
CA SER A 336 -43.23 -6.89 -14.15
C SER A 336 -41.93 -6.12 -13.95
N ASP A 337 -41.17 -5.85 -15.03
CA ASP A 337 -39.84 -5.24 -14.99
C ASP A 337 -38.89 -5.93 -13.97
N LEU A 338 -38.91 -7.26 -13.95
CA LEU A 338 -38.03 -8.08 -13.12
C LEU A 338 -36.97 -8.78 -13.97
N ILE A 339 -35.76 -8.84 -13.44
CA ILE A 339 -34.66 -9.64 -13.97
C ILE A 339 -34.56 -10.92 -13.17
N VAL A 340 -34.44 -12.04 -13.86
CA VAL A 340 -34.29 -13.38 -13.30
C VAL A 340 -32.84 -13.79 -13.43
N PHE A 341 -32.08 -13.80 -12.32
CA PHE A 341 -30.69 -14.27 -12.32
C PHE A 341 -30.60 -15.71 -11.84
N ALA A 342 -29.91 -16.56 -12.60
CA ALA A 342 -29.43 -17.84 -12.10
C ALA A 342 -28.03 -17.68 -11.50
N VAL A 343 -27.88 -18.09 -10.24
CA VAL A 343 -26.70 -17.81 -9.43
C VAL A 343 -26.06 -19.10 -8.91
N LYS A 344 -24.81 -19.36 -9.30
CA LYS A 344 -24.13 -20.63 -9.01
C LYS A 344 -23.46 -20.72 -7.64
N ASN A 345 -22.98 -19.62 -7.07
CA ASN A 345 -22.30 -19.67 -5.77
C ASN A 345 -23.26 -19.91 -4.60
N THR A 346 -24.56 -19.64 -4.79
CA THR A 346 -25.60 -19.85 -3.78
C THR A 346 -26.70 -20.81 -4.21
N ASN A 347 -26.61 -21.40 -5.41
CA ASN A 347 -27.62 -22.29 -6.00
C ASN A 347 -29.04 -21.70 -5.93
N ARG A 348 -29.23 -20.51 -6.51
CA ARG A 348 -30.49 -19.77 -6.40
C ARG A 348 -30.90 -19.13 -7.72
N ILE A 349 -32.21 -18.90 -7.85
CA ILE A 349 -32.75 -17.86 -8.70
C ILE A 349 -33.00 -16.61 -7.86
N LEU A 350 -32.57 -15.45 -8.35
CA LEU A 350 -32.91 -14.15 -7.79
C LEU A 350 -33.86 -13.43 -8.74
N LEU A 351 -34.94 -12.87 -8.21
CA LEU A 351 -35.76 -11.89 -8.91
C LEU A 351 -35.33 -10.50 -8.46
N VAL A 352 -34.86 -9.70 -9.40
CA VAL A 352 -34.25 -8.38 -9.15
C VAL A 352 -35.04 -7.32 -9.89
N ASP A 353 -35.36 -6.20 -9.24
CA ASP A 353 -36.02 -5.07 -9.91
C ASP A 353 -35.01 -4.22 -10.72
N LEU A 354 -35.52 -3.30 -11.54
CA LEU A 354 -34.68 -2.36 -12.30
C LEU A 354 -34.04 -1.24 -11.44
N ASN A 355 -34.12 -1.35 -10.12
CA ASN A 355 -33.35 -0.53 -9.17
C ASN A 355 -32.22 -1.35 -8.51
N GLY A 356 -32.08 -2.63 -8.85
CA GLY A 356 -31.06 -3.54 -8.32
C GLY A 356 -31.43 -4.22 -7.01
N ASN A 357 -32.67 -4.09 -6.54
CA ASN A 357 -33.15 -4.74 -5.32
C ASN A 357 -33.54 -6.18 -5.61
N VAL A 358 -33.08 -7.12 -4.76
CA VAL A 358 -33.57 -8.50 -4.78
C VAL A 358 -34.98 -8.51 -4.17
N VAL A 359 -35.98 -8.73 -5.03
CA VAL A 359 -37.40 -8.78 -4.65
C VAL A 359 -37.78 -10.14 -4.08
N ASN A 360 -37.27 -11.22 -4.69
CA ASN A 360 -37.54 -12.59 -4.27
C ASN A 360 -36.35 -13.51 -4.55
N THR A 361 -36.33 -14.67 -3.92
CA THR A 361 -35.31 -15.69 -4.10
C THR A 361 -35.96 -17.07 -4.11
N ILE A 362 -35.50 -17.94 -5.01
CA ILE A 362 -35.94 -19.33 -5.13
C ILE A 362 -34.70 -20.22 -4.98
N ASN A 363 -34.71 -21.12 -4.01
CA ASN A 363 -33.60 -22.05 -3.79
C ASN A 363 -33.63 -23.17 -4.83
N LEU A 364 -32.46 -23.50 -5.37
CA LEU A 364 -32.24 -24.64 -6.26
C LEU A 364 -31.53 -25.75 -5.48
N THR A 365 -31.89 -26.99 -5.77
CA THR A 365 -31.21 -28.17 -5.22
C THR A 365 -29.81 -28.34 -5.80
N TYR A 366 -29.62 -27.92 -7.06
CA TYR A 366 -28.40 -28.14 -7.84
C TYR A 366 -27.82 -26.82 -8.35
N ILE A 367 -26.53 -26.83 -8.69
CA ILE A 367 -25.82 -25.66 -9.23
C ILE A 367 -26.40 -25.35 -10.63
N PRO A 368 -26.90 -24.14 -10.89
CA PRO A 368 -27.38 -23.76 -12.22
C PRO A 368 -26.24 -23.67 -13.25
N LEU A 369 -26.52 -24.09 -14.49
CA LEU A 369 -25.63 -23.97 -15.65
C LEU A 369 -26.12 -22.89 -16.63
N CYS A 370 -27.39 -22.94 -17.02
CA CYS A 370 -28.07 -21.96 -17.87
C CYS A 370 -29.57 -21.95 -17.57
N LEU A 371 -30.28 -20.94 -18.07
CA LEU A 371 -31.70 -20.75 -17.79
C LEU A 371 -32.48 -20.41 -19.06
N SER A 372 -33.70 -20.92 -19.16
CA SER A 372 -34.52 -20.77 -20.37
C SER A 372 -35.27 -19.44 -20.44
N ASN A 373 -35.73 -19.11 -21.64
CA ASN A 373 -36.80 -18.11 -21.82
C ASN A 373 -38.01 -18.41 -20.91
N ILE A 374 -38.73 -17.35 -20.52
CA ILE A 374 -39.93 -17.44 -19.68
C ILE A 374 -41.13 -17.82 -20.57
N SER A 375 -41.83 -18.89 -20.20
CA SER A 375 -43.02 -19.37 -20.89
C SER A 375 -44.09 -19.77 -19.89
N ASN A 376 -45.32 -19.27 -20.04
CA ASN A 376 -46.44 -19.54 -19.12
C ASN A 376 -46.09 -19.30 -17.63
N ASN A 377 -45.39 -18.20 -17.36
CA ASN A 377 -44.85 -17.84 -16.03
C ASN A 377 -43.97 -18.91 -15.38
N ARG A 378 -43.37 -19.78 -16.19
CA ARG A 378 -42.37 -20.76 -15.80
C ARG A 378 -41.04 -20.46 -16.46
N ILE A 379 -39.98 -20.89 -15.79
CA ILE A 379 -38.63 -21.00 -16.35
C ILE A 379 -38.14 -22.42 -16.13
N VAL A 380 -37.14 -22.81 -16.91
CA VAL A 380 -36.36 -24.02 -16.65
C VAL A 380 -34.92 -23.64 -16.42
N VAL A 381 -34.31 -24.28 -15.44
CA VAL A 381 -32.91 -24.12 -15.09
C VAL A 381 -32.21 -25.45 -15.34
N ALA A 382 -31.18 -25.42 -16.18
CA ALA A 382 -30.32 -26.56 -16.42
C ALA A 382 -29.30 -26.70 -15.29
N HIS A 383 -28.96 -27.94 -14.98
CA HIS A 383 -27.92 -28.36 -14.06
C HIS A 383 -27.17 -29.54 -14.68
N SER A 384 -26.08 -29.98 -14.05
CA SER A 384 -25.42 -31.21 -14.48
C SER A 384 -26.36 -32.41 -14.33
N GLY A 385 -26.71 -33.04 -15.46
CA GLY A 385 -27.65 -34.17 -15.58
C GLY A 385 -29.10 -33.94 -15.07
N LYS A 386 -29.50 -32.70 -14.77
CA LYS A 386 -30.85 -32.37 -14.22
C LYS A 386 -31.42 -31.09 -14.82
N ILE A 387 -32.74 -31.00 -14.87
CA ILE A 387 -33.47 -29.75 -15.14
C ILE A 387 -34.47 -29.47 -14.03
N SER A 388 -34.52 -28.22 -13.54
CA SER A 388 -35.53 -27.76 -12.57
C SER A 388 -36.56 -26.89 -13.28
N VAL A 389 -37.84 -27.24 -13.19
CA VAL A 389 -38.96 -26.40 -13.64
C VAL A 389 -39.41 -25.53 -12.49
N ILE A 390 -39.48 -24.22 -12.68
CA ILE A 390 -39.78 -23.24 -11.63
C ILE A 390 -40.98 -22.42 -12.06
N ASN A 391 -41.92 -22.26 -11.14
CA ASN A 391 -43.07 -21.40 -11.30
C ASN A 391 -42.84 -20.07 -10.61
N LEU A 392 -42.92 -19.00 -11.39
CA LEU A 392 -42.68 -17.64 -10.91
C LEU A 392 -43.89 -17.06 -10.16
N SER A 393 -45.09 -17.64 -10.30
CA SER A 393 -46.26 -17.27 -9.49
C SER A 393 -46.15 -17.81 -8.08
N THR A 394 -45.74 -19.08 -7.93
CA THR A 394 -45.61 -19.75 -6.62
C THR A 394 -44.23 -19.58 -6.00
N LEU A 395 -43.26 -19.06 -6.77
CA LEU A 395 -41.87 -18.84 -6.37
C LEU A 395 -41.20 -20.14 -5.87
N SER A 396 -41.47 -21.25 -6.54
CA SER A 396 -41.01 -22.58 -6.12
C SER A 396 -40.62 -23.47 -7.31
N VAL A 397 -39.71 -24.41 -7.06
CA VAL A 397 -39.43 -25.51 -7.98
C VAL A 397 -40.63 -26.45 -8.00
N GLU A 398 -41.25 -26.64 -9.17
CA GLU A 398 -42.41 -27.54 -9.37
C GLU A 398 -41.94 -28.98 -9.54
N ASN A 399 -40.95 -29.18 -10.42
CA ASN A 399 -40.50 -30.50 -10.84
C ASN A 399 -38.99 -30.49 -11.10
N ILE A 400 -38.37 -31.66 -10.96
CA ILE A 400 -37.00 -31.91 -11.35
C ILE A 400 -36.99 -33.15 -12.25
N PHE A 401 -36.46 -33.01 -13.46
CA PHE A 401 -36.32 -34.11 -14.41
C PHE A 401 -34.85 -34.46 -14.63
N SER A 402 -34.58 -35.71 -14.99
CA SER A 402 -33.25 -36.12 -15.44
C SER A 402 -33.06 -35.74 -16.90
N ILE A 403 -31.82 -35.43 -17.26
CA ILE A 403 -31.38 -35.23 -18.64
C ILE A 403 -30.02 -35.90 -18.82
N SER A 404 -29.76 -36.46 -19.99
CA SER A 404 -28.56 -37.27 -20.26
C SER A 404 -27.31 -36.47 -20.64
N CYS A 405 -27.37 -35.15 -20.66
CA CYS A 405 -26.24 -34.26 -20.95
C CYS A 405 -26.13 -33.12 -19.93
N ASP A 406 -25.00 -32.41 -19.96
CA ASP A 406 -24.82 -31.12 -19.31
C ASP A 406 -25.13 -30.00 -20.32
N PRO A 407 -26.22 -29.23 -20.16
CA PRO A 407 -26.63 -28.27 -21.17
C PRO A 407 -25.80 -26.99 -21.18
N VAL A 408 -25.44 -26.50 -22.37
CA VAL A 408 -24.90 -25.13 -22.57
C VAL A 408 -26.01 -24.12 -22.87
N SER A 409 -27.11 -24.56 -23.47
CA SER A 409 -28.31 -23.76 -23.77
C SER A 409 -29.56 -24.59 -23.51
N ILE A 410 -30.62 -23.94 -23.00
CA ILE A 410 -31.88 -24.60 -22.68
C ILE A 410 -33.08 -23.73 -23.08
N ILE A 411 -34.09 -24.33 -23.70
CA ILE A 411 -35.32 -23.67 -24.13
C ILE A 411 -36.51 -24.36 -23.49
N LEU A 412 -37.35 -23.59 -22.79
CA LEU A 412 -38.70 -23.97 -22.41
C LEU A 412 -39.66 -23.45 -23.47
N ALA A 413 -40.28 -24.36 -24.22
CA ALA A 413 -41.20 -23.99 -25.28
C ALA A 413 -42.67 -23.99 -24.81
N PRO A 414 -43.58 -23.27 -25.52
CA PRO A 414 -45.01 -23.22 -25.16
C PRO A 414 -45.73 -24.57 -25.22
N ASN A 415 -45.21 -25.54 -25.98
CA ASN A 415 -45.74 -26.90 -26.11
C ASN A 415 -45.50 -27.78 -24.87
N ASN A 416 -44.95 -27.24 -23.78
CA ASN A 416 -44.60 -27.94 -22.53
C ASN A 416 -43.44 -28.95 -22.67
N TRP A 417 -42.52 -28.70 -23.61
CA TRP A 417 -41.26 -29.42 -23.75
C TRP A 417 -40.05 -28.54 -23.42
N VAL A 418 -38.96 -29.20 -23.08
CA VAL A 418 -37.64 -28.61 -22.89
C VAL A 418 -36.67 -29.15 -23.93
N TYR A 419 -35.89 -28.25 -24.53
CA TYR A 419 -34.86 -28.58 -25.50
C TYR A 419 -33.52 -28.10 -24.98
N ALA A 420 -32.51 -28.98 -24.97
CA ALA A 420 -31.20 -28.68 -24.42
C ALA A 420 -30.09 -29.09 -25.39
N SER A 421 -29.10 -28.20 -25.56
CA SER A 421 -27.89 -28.48 -26.34
C SER A 421 -26.80 -29.04 -25.42
N PRO A 422 -26.19 -30.18 -25.76
CA PRO A 422 -25.05 -30.72 -25.02
C PRO A 422 -23.82 -29.81 -25.10
N GLN A 423 -23.07 -29.73 -23.99
CA GLN A 423 -21.83 -28.96 -23.90
C GLN A 423 -20.62 -29.68 -24.53
N GLU A 424 -20.56 -31.00 -24.41
CA GLU A 424 -19.43 -31.84 -24.82
C GLU A 424 -19.85 -32.84 -25.91
N ASP A 425 -18.87 -33.51 -26.50
CA ASP A 425 -18.98 -34.50 -27.58
C ASP A 425 -19.35 -33.93 -28.97
N GLN A 426 -18.47 -34.12 -29.96
CA GLN A 426 -18.44 -33.33 -31.20
C GLN A 426 -19.79 -33.15 -31.90
N TRP A 427 -20.49 -34.26 -32.20
CA TRP A 427 -21.78 -34.27 -32.89
C TRP A 427 -22.77 -34.99 -32.00
N GLU A 428 -23.76 -34.25 -31.51
CA GLU A 428 -24.67 -34.72 -30.47
C GLU A 428 -26.13 -34.41 -30.78
N SER A 429 -27.01 -35.27 -30.27
CA SER A 429 -28.45 -35.10 -30.41
C SER A 429 -28.99 -33.99 -29.49
N ILE A 430 -29.97 -33.23 -29.94
CA ILE A 430 -30.70 -32.30 -29.06
C ILE A 430 -31.52 -33.12 -28.07
N ARG A 431 -31.34 -32.88 -26.77
CA ARG A 431 -32.14 -33.55 -25.74
C ARG A 431 -33.50 -32.88 -25.65
N CYS A 432 -34.57 -33.63 -25.92
CA CYS A 432 -35.95 -33.14 -25.84
C CYS A 432 -36.66 -33.83 -24.67
N VAL A 433 -37.03 -33.08 -23.63
CA VAL A 433 -37.69 -33.61 -22.44
C VAL A 433 -39.16 -33.18 -22.44
N ASP A 434 -40.05 -34.16 -22.42
CA ASP A 434 -41.49 -33.94 -22.23
C ASP A 434 -41.76 -33.66 -20.76
N LEU A 435 -42.22 -32.46 -20.40
CA LEU A 435 -42.47 -32.11 -18.99
C LEU A 435 -43.72 -32.78 -18.41
N SER A 436 -44.58 -33.39 -19.23
CA SER A 436 -45.74 -34.14 -18.75
C SER A 436 -45.38 -35.55 -18.27
N THR A 437 -44.38 -36.18 -18.90
CA THR A 437 -43.96 -37.55 -18.59
C THR A 437 -42.57 -37.62 -17.95
N GLY A 438 -41.77 -36.57 -18.07
CA GLY A 438 -40.35 -36.54 -17.71
C GLY A 438 -39.46 -37.36 -18.62
N LYS A 439 -39.99 -37.85 -19.76
CA LYS A 439 -39.25 -38.72 -20.68
C LYS A 439 -38.41 -37.88 -21.63
N GLU A 440 -37.13 -38.23 -21.73
CA GLU A 440 -36.22 -37.72 -22.75
C GLU A 440 -36.39 -38.49 -24.07
N ASN A 441 -36.52 -37.75 -25.17
CA ASN A 441 -36.60 -38.27 -26.53
C ASN A 441 -35.60 -37.48 -27.39
N PRO A 442 -34.33 -37.91 -27.49
CA PRO A 442 -33.34 -37.23 -28.33
C PRO A 442 -33.79 -37.26 -29.80
N ASN A 443 -33.32 -36.29 -30.60
CA ASN A 443 -33.59 -36.29 -32.04
C ASN A 443 -32.83 -37.44 -32.73
N SER A 444 -33.33 -37.87 -33.89
CA SER A 444 -32.90 -39.14 -34.50
C SER A 444 -32.14 -39.02 -35.81
N ASN A 445 -31.99 -37.83 -36.41
CA ASN A 445 -31.55 -37.73 -37.82
C ASN A 445 -30.60 -36.57 -38.18
N TRP A 446 -30.22 -35.69 -37.24
CA TRP A 446 -29.30 -34.59 -37.52
C TRP A 446 -28.64 -34.13 -36.22
N ASP A 447 -27.35 -34.36 -36.11
CA ASP A 447 -26.61 -34.00 -34.90
C ASP A 447 -26.24 -32.52 -34.92
N LEU A 448 -26.32 -31.90 -33.76
CA LEU A 448 -25.87 -30.55 -33.48
C LEU A 448 -24.39 -30.62 -33.08
N TYR A 449 -23.58 -29.64 -33.47
CA TYR A 449 -22.24 -29.53 -32.90
C TYR A 449 -22.32 -29.16 -31.42
N ALA A 450 -21.66 -29.89 -30.52
CA ALA A 450 -21.72 -29.57 -29.09
C ALA A 450 -21.19 -28.16 -28.79
N GLY A 451 -21.79 -27.52 -27.78
CA GLY A 451 -21.52 -26.12 -27.47
C GLY A 451 -22.39 -25.13 -28.26
N SER A 452 -23.17 -25.58 -29.24
CA SER A 452 -24.10 -24.71 -29.99
C SER A 452 -25.19 -24.14 -29.08
N LYS A 453 -25.55 -22.88 -29.33
CA LYS A 453 -26.58 -22.16 -28.57
C LYS A 453 -27.91 -22.16 -29.31
N PHE A 454 -29.01 -21.99 -28.58
CA PHE A 454 -30.36 -21.96 -29.13
C PHE A 454 -31.03 -20.61 -28.92
N ILE A 455 -31.94 -20.28 -29.84
CA ILE A 455 -32.98 -19.29 -29.59
C ILE A 455 -34.33 -19.81 -30.07
N LEU A 456 -35.37 -19.54 -29.27
CA LEU A 456 -36.74 -19.85 -29.60
C LEU A 456 -37.30 -18.77 -30.53
N HIS A 457 -37.90 -19.17 -31.65
CA HIS A 457 -38.69 -18.28 -32.49
C HIS A 457 -39.98 -17.85 -31.77
N THR A 458 -40.43 -16.61 -31.99
CA THR A 458 -41.56 -16.01 -31.26
C THR A 458 -42.90 -16.75 -31.44
N SER A 459 -43.06 -17.51 -32.54
CA SER A 459 -44.21 -18.41 -32.73
C SER A 459 -44.27 -19.57 -31.74
N GLY A 460 -43.14 -19.92 -31.11
CA GLY A 460 -43.01 -21.09 -30.23
C GLY A 460 -42.84 -22.43 -30.96
N ASN A 461 -42.82 -22.43 -32.29
CA ASN A 461 -42.78 -23.65 -33.11
C ASN A 461 -41.38 -24.02 -33.62
N TYR A 462 -40.41 -23.10 -33.56
CA TYR A 462 -39.09 -23.30 -34.14
C TYR A 462 -37.97 -22.91 -33.17
N ILE A 463 -36.86 -23.63 -33.26
CA ILE A 463 -35.59 -23.26 -32.64
C ILE A 463 -34.58 -22.99 -33.75
N TYR A 464 -33.81 -21.92 -33.61
CA TYR A 464 -32.62 -21.67 -34.41
C TYR A 464 -31.37 -21.94 -33.57
N SER A 465 -30.35 -22.55 -34.19
CA SER A 465 -29.01 -22.73 -33.62
C SER A 465 -27.97 -21.97 -34.43
N ILE A 466 -26.83 -21.68 -33.81
CA ILE A 466 -25.60 -21.32 -34.53
C ILE A 466 -24.48 -22.22 -34.01
N THR A 467 -23.69 -22.78 -34.92
CA THR A 467 -22.55 -23.62 -34.56
C THR A 467 -21.47 -22.80 -33.84
N MET A 468 -21.01 -23.30 -32.71
CA MET A 468 -20.00 -22.65 -31.86
C MET A 468 -18.70 -23.44 -31.89
N GLY A 469 -17.56 -22.76 -32.02
CA GLY A 469 -16.24 -23.41 -32.06
C GLY A 469 -15.84 -24.02 -33.42
N LEU A 470 -16.68 -23.86 -34.45
CA LEU A 470 -16.36 -24.23 -35.84
C LEU A 470 -16.12 -22.99 -36.72
N SER A 471 -15.31 -23.18 -37.76
CA SER A 471 -15.07 -22.17 -38.80
C SER A 471 -15.09 -22.84 -40.19
N PRO A 472 -15.99 -22.42 -41.09
CA PRO A 472 -17.01 -21.38 -40.90
C PRO A 472 -18.13 -21.80 -39.93
N GLN A 473 -18.79 -20.81 -39.30
CA GLN A 473 -20.02 -21.02 -38.54
C GLN A 473 -21.22 -21.13 -39.49
N ASP A 474 -22.26 -21.80 -39.03
CA ASP A 474 -23.52 -21.97 -39.75
C ASP A 474 -24.72 -21.83 -38.80
N MET A 475 -25.88 -21.49 -39.35
CA MET A 475 -27.15 -21.37 -38.64
C MET A 475 -28.09 -22.48 -39.09
N GLU A 476 -28.74 -23.15 -38.15
CA GLU A 476 -29.65 -24.26 -38.46
C GLU A 476 -31.02 -24.01 -37.84
N LYS A 477 -32.06 -24.58 -38.48
CA LYS A 477 -33.44 -24.50 -38.00
C LYS A 477 -34.02 -25.87 -37.69
N PHE A 478 -34.81 -25.89 -36.62
CA PHE A 478 -35.49 -27.08 -36.14
C PHE A 478 -36.96 -26.79 -35.83
N ASP A 479 -37.84 -27.73 -36.17
CA ASP A 479 -39.26 -27.73 -35.84
C ASP A 479 -39.49 -28.46 -34.51
N ILE A 480 -40.22 -27.81 -33.61
CA ILE A 480 -40.58 -28.32 -32.29
C ILE A 480 -42.10 -28.37 -32.07
N SER A 481 -42.90 -28.03 -33.08
CA SER A 481 -44.36 -27.91 -32.96
C SER A 481 -45.07 -29.19 -32.48
N GLU A 482 -44.51 -30.37 -32.78
CA GLU A 482 -45.11 -31.68 -32.46
C GLU A 482 -44.41 -32.42 -31.28
N GLY A 483 -43.58 -31.75 -30.48
CA GLY A 483 -42.88 -32.35 -29.34
C GLY A 483 -41.40 -32.60 -29.62
N PRO A 484 -40.92 -33.85 -29.79
CA PRO A 484 -39.51 -34.11 -30.11
C PRO A 484 -39.07 -33.33 -31.34
N VAL A 485 -37.87 -32.75 -31.29
CA VAL A 485 -37.38 -31.87 -32.33
C VAL A 485 -37.19 -32.62 -33.66
N LYS A 486 -37.58 -31.95 -34.75
CA LYS A 486 -37.37 -32.39 -36.13
C LYS A 486 -36.46 -31.41 -36.84
N SER A 487 -35.34 -31.89 -37.33
CA SER A 487 -34.39 -31.07 -38.06
C SER A 487 -34.94 -30.68 -39.42
N MET A 488 -34.72 -29.42 -39.81
CA MET A 488 -35.24 -28.88 -41.06
C MET A 488 -34.12 -28.67 -42.08
N TYR A 489 -33.33 -27.62 -41.90
CA TYR A 489 -32.28 -27.20 -42.84
C TYR A 489 -31.33 -26.20 -42.18
N ASP A 490 -30.15 -26.07 -42.79
CA ASP A 490 -29.12 -25.08 -42.54
C ASP A 490 -29.34 -23.80 -43.37
N SER A 491 -28.55 -22.78 -43.06
CA SER A 491 -28.54 -21.53 -43.81
C SER A 491 -28.00 -21.75 -45.23
N PRO A 492 -28.33 -20.90 -46.21
CA PRO A 492 -27.76 -21.01 -47.55
C PRO A 492 -26.30 -20.53 -47.62
N TYR A 493 -25.68 -20.21 -46.48
CA TYR A 493 -24.35 -19.61 -46.38
C TYR A 493 -23.39 -20.58 -45.71
N HIS A 494 -22.12 -20.51 -46.10
CA HIS A 494 -21.08 -21.37 -45.52
C HIS A 494 -19.80 -20.55 -45.30
N GLY A 495 -19.93 -19.51 -44.46
CA GLY A 495 -18.87 -18.55 -44.14
C GLY A 495 -18.97 -17.20 -44.84
N ASP A 496 -20.01 -16.97 -45.65
CA ASP A 496 -20.25 -15.72 -46.37
C ASP A 496 -20.45 -14.52 -45.42
N PHE A 497 -21.11 -14.77 -44.28
CA PHE A 497 -21.41 -13.78 -43.27
C PHE A 497 -20.98 -14.29 -41.89
N ALA A 498 -20.19 -13.50 -41.18
CA ALA A 498 -19.87 -13.79 -39.78
C ALA A 498 -21.16 -13.80 -38.94
N MET A 499 -21.23 -14.67 -37.93
CA MET A 499 -22.35 -14.73 -36.98
C MET A 499 -21.88 -14.39 -35.56
N GLY A 500 -20.73 -14.93 -35.15
CA GLY A 500 -20.13 -14.69 -33.84
C GLY A 500 -20.74 -15.56 -32.74
N SER A 501 -20.46 -15.21 -31.48
CA SER A 501 -20.67 -16.08 -30.30
C SER A 501 -22.05 -15.94 -29.63
N TYR A 502 -22.87 -14.97 -30.05
CA TYR A 502 -24.23 -14.73 -29.57
C TYR A 502 -25.17 -14.30 -30.71
N PHE A 503 -26.45 -14.56 -30.54
CA PHE A 503 -27.50 -14.15 -31.46
C PHE A 503 -28.84 -14.00 -30.74
N TRP A 504 -29.74 -13.20 -31.31
CA TRP A 504 -30.99 -12.76 -30.71
C TRP A 504 -32.11 -12.78 -31.75
N MET A 505 -33.27 -13.27 -31.36
CA MET A 505 -34.48 -13.24 -32.16
C MET A 505 -35.12 -11.86 -31.99
N SER A 506 -35.61 -11.28 -33.08
CA SER A 506 -36.39 -10.05 -32.99
C SER A 506 -37.72 -10.29 -32.28
N GLU A 507 -38.20 -9.32 -31.51
CA GLU A 507 -39.48 -9.47 -30.80
C GLU A 507 -40.67 -9.62 -31.77
N ASP A 508 -40.53 -9.11 -33.00
CA ASP A 508 -41.49 -9.31 -34.10
C ASP A 508 -41.36 -10.68 -34.79
N GLY A 509 -40.32 -11.46 -34.49
CA GLY A 509 -40.08 -12.80 -35.03
C GLY A 509 -39.53 -12.84 -36.45
N ILE A 510 -39.34 -11.71 -37.14
CA ILE A 510 -38.98 -11.71 -38.57
C ILE A 510 -37.47 -11.56 -38.84
N ARG A 511 -36.65 -11.41 -37.78
CA ARG A 511 -35.21 -11.16 -37.88
C ARG A 511 -34.41 -11.92 -36.82
N ILE A 512 -33.19 -12.31 -37.19
CA ILE A 512 -32.18 -12.86 -36.30
C ILE A 512 -30.98 -11.92 -36.32
N PHE A 513 -30.69 -11.31 -35.16
CA PHE A 513 -29.51 -10.48 -34.95
C PHE A 513 -28.35 -11.34 -34.48
N THR A 514 -27.15 -11.09 -34.98
CA THR A 514 -25.96 -11.83 -34.57
C THR A 514 -24.92 -10.89 -33.95
N SER A 515 -24.05 -11.42 -33.09
CA SER A 515 -23.03 -10.63 -32.38
C SER A 515 -21.97 -10.01 -33.29
N SER A 516 -21.86 -10.50 -34.52
CA SER A 516 -21.06 -9.87 -35.58
C SER A 516 -21.67 -8.55 -36.12
N GLY A 517 -22.93 -8.27 -35.78
CA GLY A 517 -23.73 -7.15 -36.30
C GLY A 517 -24.55 -7.48 -37.54
N ASN A 518 -24.37 -8.66 -38.14
CA ASN A 518 -25.18 -9.10 -39.27
C ASN A 518 -26.59 -9.49 -38.82
N VAL A 519 -27.56 -9.20 -39.68
CA VAL A 519 -28.98 -9.50 -39.49
C VAL A 519 -29.43 -10.46 -40.58
N PHE A 520 -30.22 -11.46 -40.21
CA PHE A 520 -30.84 -12.41 -41.13
C PHE A 520 -32.35 -12.36 -40.99
N LYS A 521 -33.09 -12.74 -42.03
CA LYS A 521 -34.53 -12.95 -41.93
C LYS A 521 -34.82 -14.22 -41.14
N SER A 522 -35.96 -14.23 -40.46
CA SER A 522 -36.59 -15.46 -39.97
C SER A 522 -37.95 -15.58 -40.65
N ASP A 523 -38.18 -16.69 -41.32
CA ASP A 523 -39.40 -16.93 -42.09
C ASP A 523 -39.78 -18.42 -42.00
N GLU A 524 -41.04 -18.77 -42.22
CA GLU A 524 -41.46 -20.18 -42.33
C GLU A 524 -41.07 -20.78 -43.68
N VAL A 525 -41.00 -19.94 -44.72
CA VAL A 525 -40.66 -20.35 -46.09
C VAL A 525 -39.14 -20.45 -46.24
N LYS A 526 -38.64 -21.67 -46.50
CA LYS A 526 -37.20 -21.97 -46.61
C LYS A 526 -36.43 -21.01 -47.54
N SER A 527 -37.01 -20.56 -48.64
CA SER A 527 -36.34 -19.67 -49.60
C SER A 527 -36.13 -18.25 -49.08
N ASP A 528 -36.89 -17.84 -48.06
CA ASP A 528 -36.86 -16.50 -47.48
C ASP A 528 -36.27 -16.49 -46.06
N ASP A 529 -36.14 -17.67 -45.46
CA ASP A 529 -35.59 -17.89 -44.11
C ASP A 529 -34.06 -17.87 -44.10
N MET A 530 -33.48 -17.35 -43.00
CA MET A 530 -32.04 -17.18 -42.80
C MET A 530 -31.33 -16.40 -43.91
N ILE A 531 -32.06 -15.65 -44.74
CA ILE A 531 -31.49 -14.80 -45.79
C ILE A 531 -30.92 -13.53 -45.18
N TYR A 532 -29.71 -13.14 -45.62
CA TYR A 532 -29.06 -11.92 -45.15
C TYR A 532 -29.95 -10.69 -45.35
N ASN A 533 -30.10 -9.90 -44.28
CA ASN A 533 -30.99 -8.75 -44.17
C ASN A 533 -30.25 -7.49 -43.68
N GLY A 534 -28.98 -7.35 -44.07
CA GLY A 534 -28.16 -6.19 -43.76
C GLY A 534 -27.32 -6.31 -42.49
N ASN A 535 -26.72 -5.19 -42.08
CA ASN A 535 -25.83 -5.09 -40.92
C ASN A 535 -26.22 -3.84 -40.12
N MET A 536 -26.20 -3.95 -38.78
CA MET A 536 -26.60 -2.86 -37.89
C MET A 536 -25.58 -1.71 -37.83
N GLY A 537 -24.40 -1.85 -38.41
CA GLY A 537 -23.31 -0.87 -38.33
C GLY A 537 -22.39 -1.08 -37.12
N PHE A 538 -22.60 -2.15 -36.36
CA PHE A 538 -21.84 -2.51 -35.16
C PHE A 538 -21.17 -3.87 -35.36
N SER A 539 -20.15 -4.17 -34.56
CA SER A 539 -19.47 -5.46 -34.53
C SER A 539 -19.09 -5.80 -33.09
N SER A 540 -18.83 -7.07 -32.79
CA SER A 540 -18.42 -7.52 -31.45
C SER A 540 -19.45 -7.14 -30.37
N LEU A 541 -20.73 -7.41 -30.66
CA LEU A 541 -21.80 -7.20 -29.71
C LEU A 541 -21.70 -8.23 -28.58
N HIS A 542 -21.81 -7.75 -27.35
CA HIS A 542 -21.81 -8.59 -26.16
C HIS A 542 -23.22 -8.92 -25.69
N SER A 543 -24.15 -7.98 -25.87
CA SER A 543 -25.53 -8.10 -25.43
C SER A 543 -26.46 -7.24 -26.27
N LEU A 544 -27.70 -7.70 -26.44
CA LEU A 544 -28.75 -7.01 -27.18
C LEU A 544 -30.09 -7.25 -26.47
N ASN A 545 -30.88 -6.20 -26.32
CA ASN A 545 -32.27 -6.29 -25.90
C ASN A 545 -33.11 -5.28 -26.68
N GLN A 546 -34.35 -5.65 -26.96
CA GLN A 546 -35.28 -4.84 -27.74
C GLN A 546 -36.37 -4.29 -26.83
N ASN A 547 -36.99 -3.19 -27.24
CA ASN A 547 -38.31 -2.81 -26.77
C ASN A 547 -39.10 -2.30 -27.99
N SER A 548 -39.82 -3.22 -28.63
CA SER A 548 -40.53 -2.94 -29.88
C SER A 548 -41.70 -1.98 -29.70
N ASP A 549 -42.34 -1.95 -28.52
CA ASP A 549 -43.38 -0.97 -28.18
C ASP A 549 -42.84 0.47 -28.21
N LYS A 550 -41.53 0.62 -28.03
CA LYS A 550 -40.81 1.90 -28.08
C LYS A 550 -39.96 2.05 -29.34
N ASN A 551 -39.98 1.06 -30.24
CA ASN A 551 -39.20 1.01 -31.47
C ASN A 551 -37.68 1.20 -31.26
N ILE A 552 -37.13 0.64 -30.17
CA ILE A 552 -35.70 0.76 -29.85
C ILE A 552 -35.02 -0.59 -29.62
N ILE A 553 -33.72 -0.63 -29.91
CA ILE A 553 -32.81 -1.72 -29.55
C ILE A 553 -31.67 -1.13 -28.73
N GLY A 554 -31.32 -1.79 -27.63
CA GLY A 554 -30.15 -1.51 -26.83
C GLY A 554 -29.08 -2.54 -27.14
N ILE A 555 -27.87 -2.08 -27.44
CA ILE A 555 -26.74 -2.93 -27.80
C ILE A 555 -25.53 -2.54 -26.97
N ALA A 556 -24.84 -3.52 -26.40
CA ALA A 556 -23.56 -3.33 -25.76
C ALA A 556 -22.45 -3.95 -26.62
N TYR A 557 -21.37 -3.22 -26.85
CA TYR A 557 -20.33 -3.61 -27.80
C TYR A 557 -18.97 -2.99 -27.46
N ASN A 558 -17.90 -3.59 -27.98
CA ASN A 558 -16.59 -2.96 -28.01
C ASN A 558 -16.40 -2.23 -29.35
N THR A 559 -15.84 -1.01 -29.32
CA THR A 559 -15.57 -0.31 -30.58
C THR A 559 -14.32 -0.87 -31.26
N VAL A 560 -14.37 -1.03 -32.58
CA VAL A 560 -13.17 -1.14 -33.42
C VAL A 560 -12.95 0.16 -34.22
N LYS A 561 -13.82 1.18 -34.05
CA LYS A 561 -13.84 2.43 -34.82
C LYS A 561 -13.87 3.69 -33.94
N ASN A 562 -12.95 4.61 -34.23
CA ASN A 562 -12.91 6.07 -33.98
C ASN A 562 -13.17 6.64 -32.58
N TYR A 563 -13.58 5.87 -31.56
CA TYR A 563 -13.81 6.41 -30.22
C TYR A 563 -12.76 5.96 -29.20
N ASP A 564 -12.49 4.66 -29.09
CA ASP A 564 -11.35 4.08 -28.36
C ASP A 564 -11.40 2.55 -28.57
N PRO A 565 -10.45 1.91 -29.26
CA PRO A 565 -10.53 0.48 -29.59
C PRO A 565 -10.53 -0.44 -28.36
N ASP A 566 -10.21 0.11 -27.19
CA ASP A 566 -10.13 -0.61 -25.93
C ASP A 566 -11.20 -0.16 -24.93
N LYS A 567 -12.42 0.21 -25.39
CA LYS A 567 -13.54 0.58 -24.50
C LYS A 567 -14.87 -0.06 -24.87
N THR A 568 -15.68 -0.34 -23.84
CA THR A 568 -17.05 -0.83 -24.01
C THR A 568 -18.06 0.31 -23.97
N TYR A 569 -18.97 0.30 -24.93
CA TYR A 569 -20.07 1.26 -25.05
C TYR A 569 -21.41 0.53 -25.08
N MET A 570 -22.46 1.28 -24.79
CA MET A 570 -23.84 0.86 -24.99
C MET A 570 -24.55 1.91 -25.84
N SER A 571 -25.23 1.48 -26.89
CA SER A 571 -26.03 2.36 -27.74
C SER A 571 -27.49 1.96 -27.72
N ILE A 572 -28.36 2.97 -27.75
CA ILE A 572 -29.77 2.86 -28.08
C ILE A 572 -29.91 3.22 -29.54
N ILE A 573 -30.51 2.35 -30.34
CA ILE A 573 -30.70 2.52 -31.78
C ILE A 573 -32.18 2.36 -32.15
N ASP A 574 -32.58 2.93 -33.27
CA ASP A 574 -33.91 2.74 -33.84
C ASP A 574 -34.08 1.32 -34.40
N ASN A 575 -35.16 0.62 -34.03
CA ASN A 575 -35.35 -0.80 -34.39
C ASN A 575 -35.58 -1.05 -35.89
N ASN A 576 -35.97 -0.04 -36.67
CA ASN A 576 -36.24 -0.19 -38.10
C ASN A 576 -35.05 0.23 -38.96
N THR A 577 -34.37 1.29 -38.56
CA THR A 577 -33.30 1.93 -39.35
C THR A 577 -31.90 1.63 -38.83
N TYR A 578 -31.77 1.10 -37.61
CA TYR A 578 -30.51 0.89 -36.88
C TYR A 578 -29.69 2.16 -36.64
N ASN A 579 -30.28 3.34 -36.86
CA ASN A 579 -29.63 4.61 -36.58
C ASN A 579 -29.44 4.78 -35.07
N GLU A 580 -28.25 5.21 -34.66
CA GLU A 580 -27.92 5.48 -33.26
C GLU A 580 -28.70 6.70 -32.75
N ILE A 581 -29.45 6.48 -31.67
CA ILE A 581 -30.24 7.50 -30.97
C ILE A 581 -29.41 8.10 -29.83
N LYS A 582 -28.73 7.25 -29.04
CA LYS A 582 -27.94 7.67 -27.89
C LYS A 582 -26.83 6.67 -27.61
N ILE A 583 -25.68 7.16 -27.16
CA ILE A 583 -24.52 6.35 -26.76
C ILE A 583 -24.14 6.63 -25.31
N PHE A 584 -23.77 5.58 -24.59
CA PHE A 584 -23.31 5.60 -23.21
C PHE A 584 -21.95 4.93 -23.11
N LYS A 585 -21.05 5.53 -22.32
CA LYS A 585 -19.82 4.86 -21.90
C LYS A 585 -20.18 3.89 -20.78
N VAL A 586 -19.74 2.63 -20.90
CA VAL A 586 -19.90 1.64 -19.83
C VAL A 586 -18.76 1.82 -18.80
N PRO A 587 -19.04 1.87 -17.48
CA PRO A 587 -17.98 2.07 -16.49
C PRO A 587 -16.98 0.92 -16.44
N SER A 588 -15.67 1.19 -16.42
CA SER A 588 -14.59 0.19 -16.35
C SER A 588 -14.33 -0.31 -14.93
N TYR A 589 -13.73 -1.49 -14.72
CA TYR A 589 -13.29 -2.00 -13.43
C TYR A 589 -11.91 -1.49 -13.02
N TYR A 590 -11.66 -1.37 -11.71
CA TYR A 590 -10.32 -1.17 -11.16
C TYR A 590 -9.86 -2.43 -10.43
N LEU A 591 -8.98 -3.18 -11.06
CA LEU A 591 -8.56 -4.51 -10.60
C LEU A 591 -7.07 -4.54 -10.31
N TYR A 592 -6.67 -5.48 -9.46
CA TYR A 592 -5.27 -5.78 -9.27
C TYR A 592 -4.65 -6.43 -10.52
N ASP A 593 -3.45 -6.01 -10.89
CA ASP A 593 -2.71 -6.58 -12.01
C ASP A 593 -2.19 -7.98 -11.63
N PRO A 594 -2.68 -9.06 -12.27
CA PRO A 594 -2.24 -10.42 -11.95
C PRO A 594 -0.75 -10.66 -12.27
N ASN A 595 -0.17 -9.86 -13.17
CA ASN A 595 1.24 -9.96 -13.56
C ASN A 595 2.15 -9.05 -12.73
N ASN A 596 1.58 -8.10 -11.99
CA ASN A 596 2.33 -7.19 -11.13
C ASN A 596 1.56 -6.91 -9.85
N SER A 597 1.95 -7.63 -8.80
CA SER A 597 1.31 -7.61 -7.49
C SER A 597 1.37 -6.26 -6.73
N LYS A 598 1.92 -5.22 -7.33
CA LYS A 598 1.97 -3.87 -6.76
C LYS A 598 1.25 -2.84 -7.63
N LYS A 599 0.55 -3.27 -8.67
CA LYS A 599 -0.11 -2.40 -9.62
C LYS A 599 -1.59 -2.76 -9.72
N TYR A 600 -2.42 -1.73 -9.80
CA TYR A 600 -3.80 -1.86 -10.21
C TYR A 600 -3.94 -1.35 -11.64
N ILE A 601 -4.85 -1.96 -12.39
CA ILE A 601 -5.18 -1.63 -13.77
C ILE A 601 -6.65 -1.26 -13.88
N ILE A 602 -6.93 -0.29 -14.76
CA ILE A 602 -8.28 -0.08 -15.25
C ILE A 602 -8.51 -1.12 -16.34
N LYS A 603 -9.56 -1.94 -16.17
CA LYS A 603 -9.95 -2.97 -17.12
C LYS A 603 -11.38 -2.72 -17.56
N GLU A 604 -11.64 -2.79 -18.85
CA GLU A 604 -12.98 -2.58 -19.39
C GLU A 604 -14.01 -3.61 -18.92
N SER A 605 -15.27 -3.20 -18.99
CA SER A 605 -16.42 -4.01 -18.60
C SER A 605 -16.99 -4.78 -19.78
N PHE A 606 -17.05 -6.09 -19.68
CA PHE A 606 -17.86 -6.89 -20.59
C PHE A 606 -19.33 -6.85 -20.12
N CYS A 607 -20.20 -6.22 -20.90
CA CYS A 607 -21.63 -6.20 -20.63
C CYS A 607 -22.26 -7.53 -21.06
N ARG A 608 -22.52 -8.41 -20.09
CA ARG A 608 -23.05 -9.75 -20.28
C ARG A 608 -24.54 -9.74 -20.65
N TYR A 609 -25.29 -8.93 -19.92
CA TYR A 609 -26.73 -8.81 -20.10
C TYR A 609 -27.12 -7.33 -20.12
N LEU A 610 -28.03 -6.99 -21.01
CA LEU A 610 -28.62 -5.67 -21.16
C LEU A 610 -30.13 -5.86 -21.14
N PHE A 611 -30.84 -5.07 -20.35
CA PHE A 611 -32.31 -5.10 -20.29
C PHE A 611 -32.88 -3.68 -20.35
N ILE A 612 -33.82 -3.45 -21.25
CA ILE A 612 -34.56 -2.20 -21.38
C ILE A 612 -35.89 -2.33 -20.64
N SER A 613 -36.18 -1.36 -19.77
CA SER A 613 -37.46 -1.31 -19.05
C SER A 613 -38.65 -1.34 -20.00
N SER A 614 -39.80 -1.84 -19.52
CA SER A 614 -41.05 -1.87 -20.27
C SER A 614 -41.46 -0.48 -20.79
N ASP A 615 -41.23 0.57 -20.01
CA ASP A 615 -41.50 1.96 -20.37
C ASP A 615 -40.47 2.58 -21.33
N GLY A 616 -39.34 1.90 -21.57
CA GLY A 616 -38.25 2.35 -22.46
C GLY A 616 -37.37 3.48 -21.90
N ASN A 617 -37.48 3.80 -20.61
CA ASN A 617 -36.77 4.93 -20.01
C ASN A 617 -35.47 4.54 -19.30
N LYS A 618 -35.26 3.25 -19.00
CA LYS A 618 -34.09 2.75 -18.27
C LYS A 618 -33.44 1.59 -18.98
N VAL A 619 -32.13 1.47 -18.79
CA VAL A 619 -31.36 0.28 -19.12
C VAL A 619 -30.65 -0.24 -17.88
N PHE A 620 -30.75 -1.54 -17.66
CA PHE A 620 -29.99 -2.28 -16.66
C PHE A 620 -28.90 -3.08 -17.35
N LEU A 621 -27.64 -2.80 -17.04
CA LEU A 621 -26.49 -3.52 -17.56
C LEU A 621 -25.89 -4.40 -16.47
N VAL A 622 -25.66 -5.67 -16.80
CA VAL A 622 -24.96 -6.63 -15.95
C VAL A 622 -23.55 -6.80 -16.51
N LEU A 623 -22.56 -6.46 -15.71
CA LEU A 623 -21.17 -6.32 -16.10
C LEU A 623 -20.28 -7.40 -15.47
N ASN A 624 -19.25 -7.79 -16.20
CA ASN A 624 -18.14 -8.60 -15.70
C ASN A 624 -16.84 -8.17 -16.39
N PRO A 625 -15.68 -8.17 -15.73
CA PRO A 625 -14.42 -7.77 -16.38
C PRO A 625 -13.83 -8.83 -17.33
N PHE A 626 -14.50 -9.97 -17.57
CA PHE A 626 -13.99 -11.07 -18.40
C PHE A 626 -15.07 -11.59 -19.36
N SER A 627 -14.70 -11.83 -20.64
CA SER A 627 -15.51 -12.50 -21.65
C SER A 627 -15.54 -14.02 -21.46
N ASP A 628 -16.47 -14.73 -22.11
CA ASP A 628 -16.61 -16.21 -21.99
C ASP A 628 -15.42 -16.96 -22.57
N GLU A 629 -14.75 -16.37 -23.56
CA GLU A 629 -13.61 -16.97 -24.26
C GLU A 629 -12.31 -16.97 -23.41
N TYR A 630 -12.32 -16.33 -22.25
CA TYR A 630 -11.20 -16.40 -21.30
C TYR A 630 -11.26 -17.71 -20.50
N TYR A 631 -10.85 -18.81 -21.15
CA TYR A 631 -10.60 -20.10 -20.53
C TYR A 631 -9.58 -19.95 -19.38
N GLY A 632 -10.08 -19.99 -18.15
CA GLY A 632 -9.25 -20.02 -16.94
C GLY A 632 -9.79 -19.12 -15.84
N SER A 633 -10.41 -19.74 -14.83
CA SER A 633 -10.73 -19.17 -13.50
C SER A 633 -11.00 -17.66 -13.50
N VAL A 634 -12.12 -17.23 -14.10
CA VAL A 634 -12.66 -15.89 -13.86
C VAL A 634 -12.72 -15.68 -12.34
N PRO A 635 -12.07 -14.64 -11.77
CA PRO A 635 -12.17 -14.33 -10.35
C PRO A 635 -13.65 -14.23 -9.96
N LYS A 636 -14.05 -15.13 -9.06
CA LYS A 636 -15.42 -15.58 -8.77
C LYS A 636 -16.31 -14.55 -8.03
N THR A 637 -16.08 -13.24 -8.18
CA THR A 637 -16.82 -12.19 -7.44
C THR A 637 -16.84 -10.80 -8.10
N ASN A 638 -16.47 -10.64 -9.37
CA ASN A 638 -16.42 -9.31 -10.01
C ASN A 638 -17.69 -8.92 -10.79
N TRP A 639 -18.81 -9.59 -10.55
CA TRP A 639 -20.08 -9.17 -11.14
C TRP A 639 -20.49 -7.81 -10.59
N ALA A 640 -21.03 -6.97 -11.46
CA ALA A 640 -21.58 -5.68 -11.06
C ALA A 640 -22.76 -5.33 -11.96
N TYR A 641 -23.54 -4.33 -11.56
CA TYR A 641 -24.54 -3.74 -12.43
C TYR A 641 -24.44 -2.22 -12.45
N VAL A 642 -24.98 -1.64 -13.52
CA VAL A 642 -25.19 -0.20 -13.65
C VAL A 642 -26.58 0.03 -14.25
N ILE A 643 -27.25 1.06 -13.77
CA ILE A 643 -28.57 1.47 -14.24
C ILE A 643 -28.40 2.84 -14.89
N MET A 644 -28.86 2.97 -16.13
CA MET A 644 -28.76 4.19 -16.93
C MET A 644 -30.14 4.65 -17.36
N ASN A 645 -30.35 5.97 -17.39
CA ASN A 645 -31.58 6.55 -17.95
C ASN A 645 -31.37 6.85 -19.44
N ILE A 646 -32.34 6.46 -20.26
CA ILE A 646 -32.34 6.69 -21.72
C ILE A 646 -32.65 8.15 -22.03
N ASN A 647 -33.53 8.80 -21.26
CA ASN A 647 -33.89 10.21 -21.46
C ASN A 647 -32.78 11.17 -21.02
#